data_AF-A0A0G2EIX5-F1
#
_entry.id   AF-A0A0G2EIX5-F1
#
_cell.length_a   1.000
_cell.length_b   1.000
_cell.length_c   1.000
_cell.angle_alpha   90.00
_cell.angle_beta   90.00
_cell.angle_gamma   90.00
#
_symmetry.space_group_name_H-M   'P 1'
#
loop_
_entity.id
_entity.type
_entity.pdbx_description
1 polymer ?
#
loop_
_entity_poly.entity_id
_entity_poly.type
_entity_poly.pdbx_seq_one_letter_code
_entity_poly.pdbx_strand_id
1 'polypeptide(L)'
;MIDFPSVVRVRQETVLVQYLGSVPISQRIAKTAEDMRPITIFKRGVSHLEPSKGISFRVLQRPRDQPADYRSRLADIRYLKRLFEELRTARPDEYPNIFRRMQHFAINLRDRDMIEELLNESRIYDTIVDITRFAAQRGVSIPWDLTEDLTYLCRKWARGDLSGDPYRGIIGRSEVRRNAFGTARPSTIYSIDPNWPYRMFSDFYGDGHLVNGQVWPNRICMVRDGAHRHQEAGICGNKDGGAQAIVLGQPWIEEYADTDCGNEIWYVGTAAREREPAFGDGDNEARTHVTAATELLFTSIITQNDVRVFRSAKLPKINSYRPPEGFRYDGTYKVTDRELLEPLRSIDKLAISQLGFLAQRRLARGVKLNHAEATALIASNLQELIRDGNHTVADLMSIGKTMLGRRHVLPSVISTLTELQVEGTFPTGTYLVTVHHPVSSDDGDLEKALYGSFLPVPSNEAFPLPDASEYEAEKMPGAVIPVKEGRIVLNEGRKRITLKVTSKGDRPIQVGSHYHFIETNPQLEFDRIRSYGYRLDIAAGTSVRFEPGDTKTVTLVEIGGNRIIHGGNWNAAGKVDISRSEEILTRLQEGEFAHVPEPAGDMAHIDPFSMTREAYCGMFGPTTGDLIRLGATDLWIKVEKDLTHYGDECKFGGGKTLREGMGQATGRPDTESLDTVIVNALIVDWSGIYKADIGIKYGVIVGIGKAGNPDVMEGVDPSMVVGSNTDVIAGEGMIVTAGGFDSHIHFICPQQAYESISSGITTILGGGTGPSAGTNATTCTPGKTHIKRMLQACDELPLNVGITGKGNDSDPRALQEQAVAGVCGLKLHEDWGTTPAAIDTCLSVCDEHDIQTLIHTDTLNESGFVEQTIKAIKGRAIHTYHTEGAGGGHAPDIISVVEHPNVLPSSTNPTRPYTRNTLDEHLDMLMVCHHLSKNIPEDIAFAESRIRAETIAAEDVLHDLGAISMMSSDSQAMGRCGEVILRTWHTAHKNKVQRGQLPEDEGTGADNFRVKRYISKYTINPAITQGMSHVIGSVEVGKLADLVLWSPANFGTKPKTVLKSGMISYSQMGDPNASIPTVEPISMRPMFGSFLPSLSVTFVSQSSLASGTISTYNLRHRVEAVKNCRKIGKLDMKYNDVMPKMKVDPESYRVEADGVVCRAEPAEWLPLGQAFYVY
;
A
#
# COMPACT_ATOMS: atom_id res chain seq x y z
N MET A 1 13.40 15.68 24.28
CA MET A 1 13.80 14.47 23.54
C MET A 1 15.11 14.01 24.15
N ILE A 2 15.14 12.79 24.71
CA ILE A 2 16.31 12.22 25.39
C ILE A 2 17.12 11.47 24.32
N ASP A 3 18.41 11.77 24.26
CA ASP A 3 19.40 11.21 23.33
C ASP A 3 19.69 9.73 23.63
N PHE A 4 19.73 8.88 22.61
CA PHE A 4 20.33 7.54 22.68
C PHE A 4 21.47 7.42 21.65
N PRO A 5 22.71 7.19 22.08
CA PRO A 5 23.84 7.00 21.20
C PRO A 5 24.06 5.51 20.93
N SER A 6 23.90 5.05 19.67
CA SER A 6 24.90 4.24 18.93
C SER A 6 24.31 3.64 17.64
N VAL A 7 24.84 4.12 16.51
CA VAL A 7 24.88 3.51 15.16
C VAL A 7 23.58 3.34 14.36
N VAL A 8 22.91 4.47 14.07
CA VAL A 8 22.52 4.84 12.69
C VAL A 8 22.57 6.37 12.65
N ARG A 9 23.50 6.97 11.89
CA ARG A 9 23.57 8.44 11.75
C ARG A 9 23.69 8.81 10.28
N VAL A 10 22.56 8.93 9.60
CA VAL A 10 22.45 9.70 8.37
C VAL A 10 21.19 10.56 8.48
N ARG A 11 21.36 11.76 9.03
CA ARG A 11 20.31 12.79 9.03
C ARG A 11 20.35 13.48 7.67
N GLN A 12 19.73 12.89 6.66
CA GLN A 12 19.51 13.53 5.38
C GLN A 12 18.23 14.35 5.47
N GLU A 13 18.36 15.65 5.19
CA GLU A 13 17.21 16.55 5.08
C GLU A 13 17.08 16.96 3.62
N THR A 14 15.90 16.77 3.04
CA THR A 14 15.55 17.35 1.75
C THR A 14 14.85 18.67 1.98
N VAL A 15 15.24 19.68 1.24
CA VAL A 15 14.68 21.02 1.34
C VAL A 15 13.96 21.36 0.04
N LEU A 16 12.69 21.72 0.12
CA LEU A 16 11.89 22.13 -1.03
C LEU A 16 12.09 23.62 -1.33
N VAL A 17 12.57 23.90 -2.53
CA VAL A 17 12.86 25.23 -3.05
C VAL A 17 11.97 25.52 -4.26
N GLN A 18 11.08 26.51 -4.16
CA GLN A 18 10.06 26.83 -5.16
C GLN A 18 10.34 28.12 -5.92
N TYR A 19 10.13 28.09 -7.23
CA TYR A 19 10.41 29.19 -8.14
C TYR A 19 9.43 30.36 -7.99
N LEU A 20 9.93 31.60 -7.99
CA LEU A 20 9.13 32.81 -7.78
C LEU A 20 8.77 33.59 -9.05
N GLY A 21 9.36 33.24 -10.19
CA GLY A 21 9.13 33.99 -11.42
C GLY A 21 7.79 33.69 -12.09
N SER A 22 7.28 34.66 -12.84
CA SER A 22 5.94 34.61 -13.47
C SER A 22 5.81 33.63 -14.65
N VAL A 23 6.93 33.10 -15.16
CA VAL A 23 6.97 32.13 -16.27
C VAL A 23 7.72 30.87 -15.80
N PRO A 24 7.07 29.68 -15.80
CA PRO A 24 7.70 28.39 -15.52
C PRO A 24 9.01 28.15 -16.28
N ILE A 25 10.02 27.60 -15.62
CA ILE A 25 11.33 27.31 -16.22
C ILE A 25 11.24 26.24 -17.32
N SER A 26 10.31 25.29 -17.19
CA SER A 26 10.01 24.32 -18.27
C SER A 26 9.57 25.00 -19.57
N GLN A 27 8.83 26.10 -19.47
CA GLN A 27 8.39 26.91 -20.61
C GLN A 27 9.49 27.83 -21.15
N ARG A 28 10.57 28.07 -20.38
CA ARG A 28 11.74 28.86 -20.80
C ARG A 28 12.76 28.08 -21.63
N ILE A 29 12.79 26.77 -21.49
CA ILE A 29 13.79 25.88 -22.13
C ILE A 29 13.25 25.25 -23.42
N ALA A 30 11.93 25.29 -23.64
CA ALA A 30 11.29 24.94 -24.91
C ALA A 30 11.13 26.19 -25.80
N LYS A 31 11.70 26.19 -27.01
CA LYS A 31 11.47 27.26 -27.99
C LYS A 31 10.01 27.26 -28.46
N THR A 32 9.17 28.17 -27.94
CA THR A 32 8.07 28.81 -28.70
C THR A 32 7.51 30.04 -27.98
N ALA A 33 6.98 30.96 -28.79
CA ALA A 33 6.53 32.29 -28.43
C ALA A 33 5.04 32.31 -28.11
N GLU A 34 4.69 32.25 -26.82
CA GLU A 34 3.37 32.57 -26.30
C GLU A 34 3.56 32.78 -24.78
N ASP A 35 2.94 33.82 -24.22
CA ASP A 35 2.84 34.12 -22.77
C ASP A 35 3.79 35.16 -22.11
N MET A 36 3.34 36.43 -22.18
CA MET A 36 3.05 37.30 -21.02
C MET A 36 4.06 38.34 -20.46
N ARG A 37 3.58 39.62 -20.56
CA ARG A 37 3.61 40.81 -19.65
C ARG A 37 4.83 41.77 -19.59
N PRO A 38 4.58 43.09 -19.35
CA PRO A 38 5.45 44.20 -19.79
C PRO A 38 6.49 44.67 -18.75
N ILE A 39 7.71 44.94 -19.21
CA ILE A 39 8.84 45.41 -18.39
C ILE A 39 8.89 46.94 -18.31
N THR A 40 8.81 47.47 -17.10
CA THR A 40 8.99 48.89 -16.77
C THR A 40 10.38 49.11 -16.19
N ILE A 41 11.43 49.24 -17.00
CA ILE A 41 12.79 49.48 -16.48
C ILE A 41 13.54 50.47 -17.37
N PHE A 42 13.25 51.77 -17.26
CA PHE A 42 14.20 52.86 -17.58
C PHE A 42 13.86 54.17 -16.83
N LYS A 43 13.49 54.10 -15.53
CA LYS A 43 13.27 55.31 -14.72
C LYS A 43 13.72 55.28 -13.25
N ARG A 44 14.25 54.18 -12.70
CA ARG A 44 14.82 54.17 -11.33
C ARG A 44 16.11 53.36 -11.32
N GLY A 45 17.25 54.04 -11.17
CA GLY A 45 18.55 53.36 -11.06
C GLY A 45 19.81 54.16 -11.45
N VAL A 46 19.69 55.39 -11.97
CA VAL A 46 20.83 56.31 -12.16
C VAL A 46 20.82 57.42 -11.10
N SER A 47 20.55 57.08 -9.84
CA SER A 47 20.44 58.06 -8.75
C SER A 47 21.42 57.86 -7.59
N HIS A 48 22.46 57.03 -7.75
CA HIS A 48 23.52 56.88 -6.72
C HIS A 48 24.95 56.90 -7.28
N LEU A 49 25.22 57.75 -8.27
CA LEU A 49 26.57 58.24 -8.52
C LEU A 49 26.50 59.76 -8.50
N GLU A 50 26.85 60.35 -7.36
CA GLU A 50 27.03 61.79 -7.27
C GLU A 50 28.16 62.24 -8.22
N PRO A 51 27.98 63.39 -8.90
CA PRO A 51 28.89 63.87 -9.93
C PRO A 51 30.10 64.57 -9.29
N SER A 52 31.20 63.85 -9.09
CA SER A 52 32.48 64.51 -8.77
C SER A 52 33.23 64.90 -10.05
N LYS A 53 33.04 66.18 -10.41
CA LYS A 53 34.00 67.09 -11.05
C LYS A 53 34.63 66.66 -12.40
N GLY A 54 34.03 67.18 -13.46
CA GLY A 54 34.75 67.94 -14.49
C GLY A 54 35.68 67.17 -15.43
N ILE A 55 35.11 66.60 -16.49
CA ILE A 55 35.86 66.35 -17.73
C ILE A 55 35.06 66.97 -18.87
N SER A 56 35.56 68.09 -19.39
CA SER A 56 35.09 68.63 -20.67
C SER A 56 35.50 67.64 -21.76
N PHE A 57 34.55 67.07 -22.49
CA PHE A 57 34.86 66.33 -23.72
C PHE A 57 35.30 67.31 -24.79
N ARG A 58 36.60 67.60 -24.83
CA ARG A 58 37.25 68.24 -25.97
C ARG A 58 37.07 67.28 -27.15
N VAL A 59 36.36 67.72 -28.18
CA VAL A 59 36.28 67.04 -29.47
C VAL A 59 37.70 66.93 -30.02
N LEU A 60 38.31 65.75 -29.84
CA LEU A 60 39.52 65.38 -30.54
C LEU A 60 39.14 64.91 -31.93
N GLN A 61 39.82 65.52 -32.91
CA GLN A 61 39.64 65.29 -34.33
C GLN A 61 39.82 63.81 -34.68
N ARG A 62 38.97 63.35 -35.61
CA ARG A 62 39.00 62.02 -36.24
C ARG A 62 40.41 61.64 -36.71
N PRO A 63 40.97 60.49 -36.28
CA PRO A 63 42.00 59.81 -37.03
C PRO A 63 41.36 59.14 -38.25
N ARG A 64 41.79 59.56 -39.45
CA ARG A 64 41.58 58.81 -40.68
C ARG A 64 42.43 57.55 -40.59
N ASP A 65 41.76 56.40 -40.71
CA ASP A 65 42.27 55.01 -40.75
C ASP A 65 41.87 54.20 -39.52
N GLN A 66 40.63 53.70 -39.55
CA GLN A 66 40.14 52.72 -38.58
C GLN A 66 40.62 51.31 -38.97
N PRO A 67 41.26 50.56 -38.06
CA PRO A 67 41.70 49.19 -38.31
C PRO A 67 40.49 48.29 -38.64
N ALA A 68 40.73 47.19 -39.36
CA ALA A 68 39.70 46.24 -39.82
C ALA A 68 38.70 45.82 -38.71
N ASP A 69 39.15 45.85 -37.46
CA ASP A 69 38.39 45.54 -36.25
C ASP A 69 37.26 46.54 -35.94
N TYR A 70 37.47 47.86 -36.10
CA TYR A 70 36.42 48.86 -35.85
C TYR A 70 35.28 48.76 -36.88
N ARG A 71 35.61 48.52 -38.16
CA ARG A 71 34.60 48.37 -39.23
C ARG A 71 33.74 47.12 -39.02
N SER A 72 34.33 46.03 -38.54
CA SER A 72 33.62 44.80 -38.18
C SER A 72 32.64 45.05 -37.03
N ARG A 73 33.11 45.66 -35.93
CA ARG A 73 32.26 45.97 -34.76
C ARG A 73 31.13 46.96 -35.08
N LEU A 74 31.38 47.93 -35.96
CA LEU A 74 30.35 48.85 -36.44
C LEU A 74 29.32 48.14 -37.35
N ALA A 75 29.73 47.15 -38.14
CA ALA A 75 28.82 46.35 -38.96
C ALA A 75 27.85 45.55 -38.08
N ASP A 76 28.34 44.98 -36.99
CA ASP A 76 27.52 44.30 -35.98
C ASP A 76 26.46 45.27 -35.42
N ILE A 77 26.85 46.43 -34.90
CA ILE A 77 25.89 47.40 -34.35
C ILE A 77 24.86 47.89 -35.39
N ARG A 78 25.28 48.11 -36.63
CA ARG A 78 24.36 48.47 -37.74
C ARG A 78 23.38 47.35 -38.05
N TYR A 79 23.75 46.10 -37.82
CA TYR A 79 22.86 44.96 -38.05
C TYR A 79 21.69 44.96 -37.07
N LEU A 80 21.90 45.24 -35.78
CA LEU A 80 20.79 45.37 -34.82
C LEU A 80 19.84 46.50 -35.18
N LYS A 81 20.37 47.66 -35.60
CA LYS A 81 19.55 48.77 -36.10
C LYS A 81 18.73 48.38 -37.33
N ARG A 82 19.33 47.63 -38.25
CA ARG A 82 18.64 47.12 -39.44
C ARG A 82 17.51 46.16 -39.06
N LEU A 83 17.77 45.24 -38.12
CA LEU A 83 16.73 44.35 -37.58
C LEU A 83 15.61 45.13 -36.92
N PHE A 84 15.93 46.25 -36.25
CA PHE A 84 14.91 47.10 -35.64
C PHE A 84 14.07 47.86 -36.68
N GLU A 85 14.67 48.35 -37.77
CA GLU A 85 13.89 48.94 -38.86
C GLU A 85 13.08 47.91 -39.65
N GLU A 86 13.60 46.69 -39.79
CA GLU A 86 12.86 45.53 -40.29
C GLU A 86 11.63 45.27 -39.39
N LEU A 87 11.82 45.25 -38.06
CA LEU A 87 10.73 45.09 -37.09
C LEU A 87 9.65 46.20 -37.22
N ARG A 88 10.06 47.45 -37.46
CA ARG A 88 9.14 48.60 -37.58
C ARG A 88 8.25 48.54 -38.82
N THR A 89 8.65 47.80 -39.84
CA THR A 89 7.94 47.68 -41.13
C THR A 89 7.32 46.30 -41.36
N ALA A 90 7.69 45.30 -40.56
CA ALA A 90 7.20 43.92 -40.64
C ALA A 90 5.77 43.72 -40.10
N ARG A 91 5.12 42.65 -40.56
CA ARG A 91 3.80 42.21 -40.08
C ARG A 91 3.91 41.40 -38.78
N PRO A 92 2.85 41.33 -37.95
CA PRO A 92 2.91 40.65 -36.65
C PRO A 92 3.37 39.18 -36.69
N ASP A 93 3.05 38.45 -37.76
CA ASP A 93 3.46 37.06 -37.99
C ASP A 93 4.99 36.90 -38.20
N GLU A 94 5.68 37.98 -38.56
CA GLU A 94 7.13 37.97 -38.83
C GLU A 94 7.97 38.31 -37.57
N TYR A 95 7.34 38.85 -36.52
CA TYR A 95 8.01 39.29 -35.30
C TYR A 95 8.82 38.19 -34.58
N PRO A 96 8.32 36.95 -34.41
CA PRO A 96 9.08 35.91 -33.71
C PRO A 96 10.43 35.59 -34.38
N ASN A 97 10.50 35.61 -35.72
CA ASN A 97 11.74 35.36 -36.45
C ASN A 97 12.73 36.52 -36.32
N ILE A 98 12.23 37.76 -36.37
CA ILE A 98 13.05 38.96 -36.19
C ILE A 98 13.62 39.02 -34.77
N PHE A 99 12.81 38.76 -33.74
CA PHE A 99 13.28 38.70 -32.36
C PHE A 99 14.30 37.59 -32.13
N ARG A 100 14.13 36.41 -32.74
CA ARG A 100 15.13 35.33 -32.68
C ARG A 100 16.48 35.75 -33.28
N ARG A 101 16.46 36.49 -34.40
CA ARG A 101 17.69 37.04 -35.03
C ARG A 101 18.33 38.12 -34.17
N MET A 102 17.52 38.98 -33.52
CA MET A 102 18.02 39.97 -32.55
C MET A 102 18.67 39.29 -31.34
N GLN A 103 18.10 38.21 -30.84
CA GLN A 103 18.62 37.48 -29.69
C GLN A 103 19.95 36.80 -30.01
N HIS A 104 20.01 36.06 -31.13
CA HIS A 104 21.25 35.46 -31.61
C HIS A 104 22.36 36.51 -31.76
N PHE A 105 22.00 37.70 -32.21
CA PHE A 105 22.92 38.82 -32.32
C PHE A 105 23.36 39.40 -30.96
N ALA A 106 22.44 39.53 -30.00
CA ALA A 106 22.76 39.96 -28.64
C ALA A 106 23.75 38.99 -27.96
N ILE A 107 23.55 37.68 -28.13
CA ILE A 107 24.50 36.66 -27.66
C ILE A 107 25.86 36.82 -28.33
N ASN A 108 25.93 37.02 -29.65
CA ASN A 108 27.21 37.23 -30.33
C ASN A 108 27.94 38.49 -29.85
N LEU A 109 27.22 39.56 -29.54
CA LEU A 109 27.82 40.80 -29.01
C LEU A 109 28.38 40.64 -27.59
N ARG A 110 27.84 39.70 -26.82
CA ARG A 110 28.31 39.43 -25.46
C ARG A 110 29.76 38.94 -25.43
N ASP A 111 30.14 38.15 -26.42
CA ASP A 111 31.44 37.51 -26.56
C ASP A 111 32.41 38.31 -27.46
N ARG A 112 32.03 39.55 -27.81
CA ARG A 112 32.83 40.48 -28.62
C ARG A 112 33.35 41.63 -27.77
N ASP A 113 34.63 41.97 -27.96
CA ASP A 113 35.18 43.21 -27.40
C ASP A 113 34.51 44.43 -28.06
N MET A 114 34.16 45.42 -27.25
CA MET A 114 33.54 46.67 -27.69
C MET A 114 34.48 47.87 -27.50
N ILE A 115 34.14 48.98 -28.15
CA ILE A 115 34.88 50.24 -28.10
C ILE A 115 33.91 51.31 -27.59
N GLU A 116 34.34 52.10 -26.60
CA GLU A 116 33.48 53.09 -25.94
C GLU A 116 32.98 54.16 -26.93
N GLU A 117 33.86 54.67 -27.80
CA GLU A 117 33.46 55.66 -28.81
C GLU A 117 32.40 55.09 -29.76
N LEU A 118 32.50 53.80 -30.10
CA LEU A 118 31.57 53.15 -31.01
C LEU A 118 30.17 52.98 -30.38
N LEU A 119 30.09 52.63 -29.09
CA LEU A 119 28.81 52.55 -28.36
C LEU A 119 28.12 53.92 -28.29
N ASN A 120 28.91 54.97 -28.08
CA ASN A 120 28.42 56.35 -27.98
C ASN A 120 28.00 56.91 -29.36
N GLU A 121 28.84 56.82 -30.39
CA GLU A 121 28.55 57.31 -31.74
C GLU A 121 27.37 56.57 -32.38
N SER A 122 27.25 55.27 -32.12
CA SER A 122 26.16 54.47 -32.66
C SER A 122 24.82 54.67 -31.96
N ARG A 123 24.77 55.30 -30.78
CA ARG A 123 23.53 55.43 -29.99
C ARG A 123 22.81 54.08 -29.80
N ILE A 124 23.59 53.02 -29.55
CA ILE A 124 23.04 51.66 -29.45
C ILE A 124 22.09 51.48 -28.25
N TYR A 125 22.36 52.18 -27.14
CA TYR A 125 21.46 52.21 -25.98
C TYR A 125 20.08 52.76 -26.35
N ASP A 126 20.03 53.84 -27.13
CA ASP A 126 18.76 54.42 -27.60
C ASP A 126 18.01 53.44 -28.49
N THR A 127 18.73 52.68 -29.33
CA THR A 127 18.13 51.64 -30.18
C THR A 127 17.49 50.53 -29.35
N ILE A 128 18.16 50.08 -28.29
CA ILE A 128 17.63 49.06 -27.37
C ILE A 128 16.41 49.59 -26.61
N VAL A 129 16.45 50.83 -26.13
CA VAL A 129 15.31 51.50 -25.51
C VAL A 129 14.14 51.64 -26.49
N ASP A 130 14.41 52.00 -27.74
CA ASP A 130 13.37 52.15 -28.76
C ASP A 130 12.74 50.81 -29.16
N ILE A 131 13.47 49.70 -29.16
CA ILE A 131 12.91 48.34 -29.32
C ILE A 131 11.87 48.08 -28.23
N THR A 132 12.20 48.34 -26.97
CA THR A 132 11.27 48.13 -25.85
C THR A 132 10.06 49.06 -25.92
N ARG A 133 10.25 50.32 -26.33
CA ARG A 133 9.18 51.29 -26.52
C ARG A 133 8.25 50.93 -27.67
N PHE A 134 8.81 50.48 -28.80
CA PHE A 134 8.05 50.03 -29.97
C PHE A 134 7.13 48.84 -29.62
N ALA A 135 7.66 47.85 -28.92
CA ALA A 135 6.91 46.67 -28.49
C ALA A 135 5.74 47.06 -27.56
N ALA A 136 5.99 47.92 -26.57
CA ALA A 136 4.96 48.44 -25.66
C ALA A 136 3.86 49.24 -26.38
N GLN A 137 4.21 50.07 -27.37
CA GLN A 137 3.23 50.86 -28.14
C GLN A 137 2.34 50.02 -29.06
N ARG A 138 2.84 48.89 -29.56
CA ARG A 138 2.12 48.00 -30.48
C ARG A 138 1.41 46.83 -29.80
N GLY A 139 1.52 46.71 -28.47
CA GLY A 139 0.97 45.57 -27.73
C GLY A 139 1.66 44.24 -28.06
N VAL A 140 2.91 44.29 -28.52
CA VAL A 140 3.70 43.12 -28.92
C VAL A 140 4.60 42.71 -27.76
N SER A 141 4.61 41.43 -27.40
CA SER A 141 5.52 40.92 -26.38
C SER A 141 6.91 40.65 -26.98
N ILE A 142 7.95 41.23 -26.39
CA ILE A 142 9.33 40.85 -26.70
C ILE A 142 9.59 39.50 -25.99
N PRO A 143 10.27 38.53 -26.63
CA PRO A 143 10.75 37.34 -25.94
C PRO A 143 11.56 37.70 -24.69
N TRP A 144 11.31 36.98 -23.59
CA TRP A 144 11.91 37.27 -22.30
C TRP A 144 13.44 37.18 -22.36
N ASP A 145 13.95 36.18 -23.08
CA ASP A 145 15.37 35.88 -23.25
C ASP A 145 16.11 36.97 -24.04
N LEU A 146 15.51 37.49 -25.11
CA LEU A 146 16.02 38.68 -25.79
C LEU A 146 16.09 39.89 -24.85
N THR A 147 15.09 40.06 -23.99
CA THR A 147 15.05 41.20 -23.07
C THR A 147 16.12 41.10 -21.98
N GLU A 148 16.34 39.90 -21.43
CA GLU A 148 17.42 39.63 -20.47
C GLU A 148 18.81 39.81 -21.11
N ASP A 149 19.03 39.29 -22.33
CA ASP A 149 20.30 39.42 -23.05
C ASP A 149 20.64 40.89 -23.37
N LEU A 150 19.67 41.67 -23.85
CA LEU A 150 19.86 43.10 -24.10
C LEU A 150 20.07 43.90 -22.79
N THR A 151 19.38 43.53 -21.72
CA THR A 151 19.56 44.14 -20.40
C THR A 151 20.94 43.86 -19.84
N TYR A 152 21.43 42.62 -19.99
CA TYR A 152 22.78 42.22 -19.62
C TYR A 152 23.84 43.09 -20.32
N LEU A 153 23.77 43.18 -21.65
CA LEU A 153 24.70 43.97 -22.46
C LEU A 153 24.71 45.44 -22.05
N CYS A 154 23.52 46.04 -21.90
CA CYS A 154 23.39 47.42 -21.46
C CYS A 154 24.04 47.66 -20.09
N ARG A 155 23.81 46.77 -19.12
CA ARG A 155 24.41 46.88 -17.77
C ARG A 155 25.93 46.71 -17.82
N LYS A 156 26.41 45.76 -18.62
CA LYS A 156 27.83 45.47 -18.81
C LYS A 156 28.56 46.67 -19.40
N TRP A 157 28.06 47.20 -20.52
CA TRP A 157 28.67 48.34 -21.20
C TRP A 157 28.55 49.66 -20.43
N ALA A 158 27.44 49.90 -19.74
CA ALA A 158 27.24 51.13 -18.95
C ALA A 158 28.26 51.26 -17.80
N ARG A 159 28.85 50.13 -17.37
CA ARG A 159 29.91 50.09 -16.36
C ARG A 159 31.31 50.24 -16.95
N GLY A 160 31.45 50.25 -18.27
CA GLY A 160 32.74 50.24 -18.96
C GLY A 160 33.37 48.85 -19.12
N ASP A 161 32.68 47.75 -18.79
CA ASP A 161 33.16 46.40 -19.08
C ASP A 161 32.94 46.09 -20.57
N LEU A 162 33.91 46.47 -21.39
CA LEU A 162 33.83 46.33 -22.83
C LEU A 162 34.41 45.02 -23.35
N SER A 163 34.94 44.14 -22.49
CA SER A 163 35.62 42.93 -22.95
C SER A 163 34.64 41.80 -23.29
N GLY A 164 34.85 41.13 -24.41
CA GLY A 164 34.15 39.92 -24.83
C GLY A 164 34.73 38.64 -24.25
N ASP A 165 35.94 38.67 -23.67
CA ASP A 165 36.54 37.48 -23.06
C ASP A 165 35.79 37.09 -21.78
N PRO A 166 35.14 35.90 -21.70
CA PRO A 166 34.42 35.50 -20.50
C PRO A 166 35.34 35.34 -19.26
N TYR A 167 36.66 35.17 -19.46
CA TYR A 167 37.70 35.09 -18.43
C TYR A 167 38.34 36.44 -18.05
N ARG A 168 37.82 37.58 -18.55
CA ARG A 168 38.38 38.90 -18.22
C ARG A 168 38.51 39.14 -16.71
N GLY A 169 39.59 39.77 -16.27
CA GLY A 169 39.85 39.98 -14.84
C GLY A 169 40.13 38.70 -14.04
N ILE A 170 40.38 37.57 -14.70
CA ILE A 170 40.91 36.34 -14.08
C ILE A 170 42.38 36.20 -14.45
N ILE A 171 43.25 36.07 -13.44
CA ILE A 171 44.68 35.85 -13.59
C ILE A 171 45.02 34.40 -13.22
N GLY A 172 45.87 33.76 -14.01
CA GLY A 172 46.37 32.41 -13.74
C GLY A 172 47.80 32.46 -13.20
N ARG A 173 48.04 31.83 -12.05
CA ARG A 173 49.38 31.61 -11.50
C ARG A 173 49.73 30.13 -11.58
N SER A 174 50.82 29.79 -12.25
CA SER A 174 51.34 28.43 -12.26
C SER A 174 51.91 28.09 -10.88
N GLU A 175 51.42 27.01 -10.28
CA GLU A 175 51.95 26.41 -9.06
C GLU A 175 52.22 24.92 -9.28
N VAL A 176 52.98 24.31 -8.38
CA VAL A 176 53.23 22.87 -8.39
C VAL A 176 52.46 22.26 -7.23
N ARG A 177 51.32 21.62 -7.50
CA ARG A 177 50.59 20.85 -6.49
C ARG A 177 51.19 19.45 -6.36
N ARG A 178 51.49 19.02 -5.14
CA ARG A 178 51.85 17.63 -4.85
C ARG A 178 50.59 16.84 -4.49
N ASN A 179 50.41 15.65 -5.07
CA ASN A 179 49.33 14.76 -4.65
C ASN A 179 49.65 14.07 -3.31
N ALA A 180 48.71 13.29 -2.76
CA ALA A 180 48.86 12.57 -1.49
C ALA A 180 50.06 11.61 -1.45
N PHE A 181 50.64 11.26 -2.60
CA PHE A 181 51.82 10.40 -2.75
C PHE A 181 53.11 11.19 -3.04
N GLY A 182 53.09 12.52 -2.90
CA GLY A 182 54.28 13.38 -3.01
C GLY A 182 54.71 13.75 -4.44
N THR A 183 54.01 13.30 -5.48
CA THR A 183 54.36 13.62 -6.87
C THR A 183 53.93 15.04 -7.24
N ALA A 184 54.89 15.83 -7.74
CA ALA A 184 54.69 17.20 -8.19
C ALA A 184 54.02 17.24 -9.56
N ARG A 185 52.84 17.89 -9.65
CA ARG A 185 52.17 18.19 -10.93
C ARG A 185 52.03 19.71 -11.10
N PRO A 186 52.39 20.27 -12.27
CA PRO A 186 52.07 21.65 -12.56
C PRO A 186 50.55 21.83 -12.57
N SER A 187 50.06 22.82 -11.84
CA SER A 187 48.65 23.22 -11.75
C SER A 187 48.55 24.74 -11.81
N THR A 188 47.69 25.27 -12.66
CA THR A 188 47.42 26.71 -12.69
C THR A 188 46.30 27.02 -11.71
N ILE A 189 46.56 27.88 -10.72
CA ILE A 189 45.53 28.41 -9.82
C ILE A 189 45.03 29.71 -10.45
N TYR A 190 43.71 29.80 -10.62
CA TYR A 190 43.05 31.00 -11.11
C TYR A 190 42.59 31.86 -9.92
N SER A 191 42.86 33.15 -9.97
CA SER A 191 42.36 34.14 -9.00
C SER A 191 41.76 35.34 -9.75
N ILE A 192 40.88 36.09 -9.09
CA ILE A 192 40.39 37.35 -9.65
C ILE A 192 41.52 38.37 -9.54
N ASP A 193 41.80 39.12 -10.60
CA ASP A 193 42.74 40.24 -10.56
C ASP A 193 42.31 41.22 -9.46
N PRO A 194 43.13 41.44 -8.42
CA PRO A 194 42.79 42.36 -7.33
C PRO A 194 42.47 43.77 -7.81
N ASN A 195 43.02 44.18 -8.96
CA ASN A 195 42.82 45.49 -9.56
C ASN A 195 41.68 45.51 -10.58
N TRP A 196 40.91 44.44 -10.75
CA TRP A 196 39.79 44.39 -11.69
C TRP A 196 38.69 45.40 -11.29
N PRO A 197 38.51 46.50 -12.04
CA PRO A 197 37.68 47.62 -11.59
C PRO A 197 36.18 47.32 -11.64
N TYR A 198 35.79 46.25 -12.35
CA TYR A 198 34.38 45.86 -12.56
C TYR A 198 33.95 44.67 -11.71
N ARG A 199 34.70 44.32 -10.66
CA ARG A 199 34.36 43.23 -9.74
C ARG A 199 33.05 43.56 -9.00
N MET A 200 32.15 42.58 -8.91
CA MET A 200 30.87 42.72 -8.21
C MET A 200 30.85 41.89 -6.92
N PHE A 201 30.05 42.32 -5.95
CA PHE A 201 29.84 41.59 -4.69
C PHE A 201 28.53 40.80 -4.75
N SER A 202 28.50 39.65 -4.07
CA SER A 202 27.35 38.73 -4.06
C SER A 202 26.46 38.86 -2.82
N ASP A 203 26.67 39.88 -1.99
CA ASP A 203 25.98 40.05 -0.70
C ASP A 203 24.66 40.81 -0.87
N PHE A 204 23.69 40.13 -1.49
CA PHE A 204 22.32 40.62 -1.66
C PHE A 204 21.35 39.44 -1.77
N TYR A 205 20.06 39.71 -1.59
CA TYR A 205 18.95 38.79 -1.84
C TYR A 205 18.20 39.18 -3.13
N GLY A 206 17.51 38.23 -3.75
CA GLY A 206 16.87 38.46 -5.05
C GLY A 206 17.84 38.51 -6.23
N ASP A 207 17.41 39.02 -7.38
CA ASP A 207 18.19 39.04 -8.63
C ASP A 207 19.40 39.97 -8.59
N GLY A 208 19.32 41.07 -7.82
CA GLY A 208 20.34 42.12 -7.78
C GLY A 208 20.70 42.64 -9.18
N HIS A 209 21.97 42.54 -9.56
CA HIS A 209 22.43 42.95 -10.89
C HIS A 209 22.42 41.83 -11.94
N LEU A 210 22.08 40.61 -11.55
CA LEU A 210 22.01 39.47 -12.47
C LEU A 210 20.75 39.55 -13.33
N VAL A 211 20.74 38.72 -14.37
CA VAL A 211 19.70 38.60 -15.39
C VAL A 211 19.50 37.14 -15.71
N ASN A 212 18.24 36.70 -15.83
CA ASN A 212 17.90 35.30 -16.04
C ASN A 212 18.53 34.79 -17.34
N GLY A 213 19.10 33.59 -17.30
CA GLY A 213 19.83 33.04 -18.45
C GLY A 213 21.29 33.50 -18.56
N GLN A 214 21.77 34.42 -17.71
CA GLN A 214 23.20 34.76 -17.66
C GLN A 214 24.04 33.51 -17.38
N VAL A 215 25.09 33.31 -18.19
CA VAL A 215 25.99 32.15 -18.10
C VAL A 215 27.42 32.50 -17.65
N TRP A 216 28.12 31.55 -17.06
CA TRP A 216 29.55 31.66 -16.75
C TRP A 216 30.28 30.38 -17.13
N PRO A 217 31.50 30.47 -17.67
CA PRO A 217 32.26 29.28 -18.03
C PRO A 217 32.68 28.46 -16.80
N ASN A 218 32.93 29.12 -15.66
CA ASN A 218 33.33 28.46 -14.41
C ASN A 218 32.91 29.26 -13.17
N ARG A 219 33.09 28.67 -11.98
CA ARG A 219 32.71 29.28 -10.70
C ARG A 219 33.51 30.54 -10.35
N ILE A 220 34.78 30.66 -10.76
CA ILE A 220 35.55 31.88 -10.48
C ILE A 220 35.01 33.09 -11.24
N CYS A 221 34.52 32.90 -12.47
CA CYS A 221 33.81 33.95 -13.20
C CYS A 221 32.49 34.35 -12.53
N MET A 222 31.76 33.39 -11.92
CA MET A 222 30.57 33.70 -11.11
C MET A 222 30.94 34.56 -9.89
N VAL A 223 32.05 34.26 -9.23
CA VAL A 223 32.53 35.03 -8.08
C VAL A 223 32.98 36.43 -8.48
N ARG A 224 33.71 36.58 -9.60
CA ARG A 224 34.11 37.89 -10.14
C ARG A 224 32.90 38.79 -10.39
N ASP A 225 31.86 38.21 -11.00
CA ASP A 225 30.65 38.93 -11.36
C ASP A 225 29.62 38.96 -10.22
N GLY A 226 30.00 38.63 -8.98
CA GLY A 226 29.13 38.74 -7.80
C GLY A 226 27.88 37.86 -7.85
N ALA A 227 27.88 36.80 -8.67
CA ALA A 227 26.77 35.86 -8.77
C ALA A 227 26.77 34.85 -7.61
N HIS A 228 27.96 34.45 -7.15
CA HIS A 228 28.15 33.53 -6.02
C HIS A 228 29.36 33.98 -5.19
N ARG A 229 29.38 33.70 -3.87
CA ARG A 229 30.44 34.19 -2.99
C ARG A 229 31.73 33.35 -3.06
N HIS A 230 31.57 32.03 -3.19
CA HIS A 230 32.67 31.07 -3.07
C HIS A 230 32.88 30.28 -4.36
N GLN A 231 34.12 29.90 -4.66
CA GLN A 231 34.44 29.09 -5.83
C GLN A 231 34.13 27.60 -5.63
N GLU A 232 34.10 27.11 -4.39
CA GLU A 232 33.97 25.67 -4.09
C GLU A 232 32.64 25.30 -3.41
N ALA A 233 31.98 26.25 -2.71
CA ALA A 233 30.73 25.96 -2.00
C ALA A 233 29.53 25.85 -2.96
N GLY A 234 28.62 24.91 -2.68
CA GLY A 234 27.34 24.77 -3.37
C GLY A 234 26.29 25.80 -2.94
N ILE A 235 26.35 26.28 -1.69
CA ILE A 235 25.43 27.27 -1.12
C ILE A 235 26.27 28.40 -0.52
N CYS A 236 25.82 29.64 -0.64
CA CYS A 236 26.39 30.77 0.10
C CYS A 236 25.30 31.71 0.64
N GLY A 237 25.60 32.39 1.74
CA GLY A 237 24.67 33.28 2.42
C GLY A 237 25.25 33.83 3.71
N ASN A 238 24.40 34.29 4.60
CA ASN A 238 24.79 34.74 5.93
C ASN A 238 23.81 34.21 6.99
N LYS A 239 24.29 34.10 8.23
CA LYS A 239 23.54 33.45 9.31
C LYS A 239 22.22 34.15 9.64
N ASP A 240 22.17 35.47 9.48
CA ASP A 240 21.02 36.28 9.90
C ASP A 240 19.89 36.31 8.86
N GLY A 241 20.23 36.25 7.57
CA GLY A 241 19.26 36.34 6.47
C GLY A 241 19.08 35.04 5.66
N GLY A 242 19.91 34.03 5.89
CA GLY A 242 19.84 32.71 5.25
C GLY A 242 20.65 32.60 3.96
N ALA A 243 20.28 31.64 3.12
CA ALA A 243 20.91 31.38 1.83
C ALA A 243 20.64 32.54 0.85
N GLN A 244 21.69 33.03 0.22
CA GLN A 244 21.63 34.05 -0.83
C GLN A 244 21.69 33.43 -2.23
N ALA A 245 22.42 32.32 -2.38
CA ALA A 245 22.57 31.62 -3.65
C ALA A 245 22.85 30.11 -3.46
N ILE A 246 22.34 29.29 -4.38
CA ILE A 246 22.54 27.83 -4.49
C ILE A 246 23.00 27.50 -5.91
N VAL A 247 24.00 26.63 -6.05
CA VAL A 247 24.50 26.13 -7.33
C VAL A 247 24.31 24.61 -7.40
N LEU A 248 23.34 24.17 -8.20
CA LEU A 248 23.07 22.76 -8.49
C LEU A 248 24.15 22.18 -9.40
N GLY A 249 24.68 21.01 -9.05
CA GLY A 249 25.78 20.36 -9.77
C GLY A 249 25.77 18.85 -9.64
N GLN A 250 26.80 18.18 -10.17
CA GLN A 250 26.95 16.73 -10.03
C GLN A 250 27.09 16.37 -8.55
N PRO A 251 26.28 15.45 -8.00
CA PRO A 251 26.47 14.97 -6.64
C PRO A 251 27.78 14.16 -6.58
N TRP A 252 28.43 14.17 -5.41
CA TRP A 252 29.65 13.40 -5.20
C TRP A 252 29.38 11.89 -5.05
N ILE A 253 28.13 11.50 -4.75
CA ILE A 253 27.62 10.14 -4.57
C ILE A 253 26.21 10.12 -5.20
N GLU A 254 25.90 9.15 -6.07
CA GLU A 254 24.65 9.12 -6.84
C GLU A 254 23.38 9.07 -5.97
N GLU A 255 23.47 8.49 -4.77
CA GLU A 255 22.39 8.40 -3.76
C GLU A 255 21.98 9.77 -3.15
N TYR A 256 22.75 10.84 -3.39
CA TYR A 256 22.52 12.20 -2.85
C TYR A 256 22.19 13.20 -3.97
N ALA A 257 21.56 12.75 -5.05
CA ALA A 257 21.22 13.62 -6.17
C ALA A 257 20.06 14.56 -5.81
N ASP A 258 20.26 15.87 -6.00
CA ASP A 258 19.17 16.84 -5.98
C ASP A 258 18.13 16.47 -7.05
N THR A 259 16.85 16.50 -6.69
CA THR A 259 15.75 16.31 -7.66
C THR A 259 15.29 17.67 -8.15
N ASP A 260 15.47 17.92 -9.44
CA ASP A 260 15.22 19.21 -10.06
C ASP A 260 14.08 19.09 -11.07
N CYS A 261 12.90 19.54 -10.66
CA CYS A 261 11.67 19.59 -11.45
C CYS A 261 11.49 20.95 -12.14
N GLY A 262 12.56 21.73 -12.27
CA GLY A 262 12.54 23.07 -12.88
C GLY A 262 12.02 24.13 -11.93
N ASN A 263 10.70 24.16 -11.69
CA ASN A 263 10.09 25.13 -10.77
C ASN A 263 10.16 24.71 -9.30
N GLU A 264 10.33 23.42 -9.06
CA GLU A 264 10.49 22.85 -7.73
C GLU A 264 11.81 22.10 -7.70
N ILE A 265 12.62 22.38 -6.69
CA ILE A 265 13.89 21.72 -6.47
C ILE A 265 13.88 21.13 -5.08
N TRP A 266 14.08 19.83 -5.02
CA TRP A 266 14.35 19.10 -3.79
C TRP A 266 15.86 19.00 -3.62
N TYR A 267 16.39 19.86 -2.76
CA TYR A 267 17.82 19.93 -2.48
C TYR A 267 18.16 18.98 -1.33
N VAL A 268 19.11 18.06 -1.54
CA VAL A 268 19.50 17.09 -0.50
C VAL A 268 20.70 17.64 0.27
N GLY A 269 20.50 17.97 1.55
CA GLY A 269 21.54 18.45 2.44
C GLY A 269 22.61 17.39 2.72
N THR A 270 23.88 17.80 2.75
CA THR A 270 24.99 16.92 3.12
C THR A 270 25.28 17.00 4.62
N ALA A 271 25.48 15.85 5.27
CA ALA A 271 25.88 15.78 6.67
C ALA A 271 27.32 16.31 6.87
N ALA A 272 27.58 16.98 7.99
CA ALA A 272 28.93 17.43 8.33
C ALA A 272 29.87 16.22 8.51
N ARG A 273 31.06 16.26 7.89
CA ARG A 273 32.13 15.30 8.18
C ARG A 273 32.68 15.62 9.57
N GLU A 274 33.11 14.61 10.34
CA GLU A 274 33.66 14.74 11.71
C GLU A 274 34.81 15.76 11.90
N ARG A 275 35.29 16.40 10.82
CA ARG A 275 36.41 17.36 10.83
C ARG A 275 36.06 18.79 10.45
N GLU A 276 34.79 19.14 10.18
CA GLU A 276 34.42 20.54 9.93
C GLU A 276 34.01 21.24 11.24
N PRO A 277 34.74 22.26 11.71
CA PRO A 277 34.31 23.03 12.87
C PRO A 277 33.07 23.85 12.52
N ALA A 278 32.00 23.68 13.29
CA ALA A 278 30.86 24.58 13.26
C ALA A 278 31.29 25.99 13.68
N PHE A 279 30.64 27.01 13.11
CA PHE A 279 30.97 28.40 13.39
C PHE A 279 30.77 28.75 14.87
N GLY A 280 31.88 28.82 15.61
CA GLY A 280 31.99 29.53 16.89
C GLY A 280 31.16 28.93 18.01
N ASP A 281 31.71 27.91 18.67
CA ASP A 281 31.76 27.84 20.13
C ASP A 281 32.81 26.79 20.53
N GLY A 282 33.68 27.16 21.45
CA GLY A 282 34.71 26.28 21.99
C GLY A 282 34.11 25.36 23.03
N ASP A 283 33.68 24.17 22.63
CA ASP A 283 33.63 23.00 23.49
C ASP A 283 33.58 21.72 22.64
N ASN A 284 34.50 20.79 22.92
CA ASN A 284 34.69 19.52 22.22
C ASN A 284 33.59 18.51 22.58
N GLU A 285 32.39 18.69 22.01
CA GLU A 285 31.38 17.64 21.86
C GLU A 285 31.18 17.34 20.37
N ALA A 286 31.32 16.07 19.97
CA ALA A 286 31.07 15.62 18.60
C ALA A 286 29.56 15.68 18.28
N ARG A 287 29.07 16.86 17.88
CA ARG A 287 27.65 17.12 17.61
C ARG A 287 27.27 16.83 16.15
N THR A 288 26.13 16.15 16.01
CA THR A 288 25.42 15.80 14.77
C THR A 288 24.70 17.01 14.18
N HIS A 289 25.39 17.77 13.33
CA HIS A 289 24.78 18.91 12.62
C HIS A 289 24.87 18.74 11.10
N VAL A 290 23.89 19.28 10.37
CA VAL A 290 24.03 19.46 8.92
C VAL A 290 25.15 20.49 8.67
N THR A 291 25.69 20.53 7.45
CA THR A 291 26.74 21.52 7.13
C THR A 291 26.25 22.95 7.37
N ALA A 292 27.16 23.87 7.72
CA ALA A 292 26.82 25.29 7.89
C ALA A 292 26.16 25.90 6.64
N ALA A 293 26.43 25.33 5.46
CA ALA A 293 25.77 25.66 4.20
C ALA A 293 24.29 25.24 4.15
N THR A 294 23.95 24.08 4.70
CA THR A 294 22.57 23.56 4.76
C THR A 294 21.74 24.32 5.80
N GLU A 295 22.34 24.69 6.94
CA GLU A 295 21.68 25.54 7.96
C GLU A 295 21.19 26.88 7.38
N LEU A 296 21.90 27.43 6.38
CA LEU A 296 21.45 28.66 5.71
C LEU A 296 20.10 28.48 4.99
N LEU A 297 19.80 27.28 4.48
CA LEU A 297 18.50 26.98 3.88
C LEU A 297 17.40 26.91 4.94
N PHE A 298 17.69 26.40 6.13
CA PHE A 298 16.73 26.40 7.24
C PHE A 298 16.44 27.81 7.72
N THR A 299 17.47 28.66 7.82
CA THR A 299 17.26 30.08 8.08
C THR A 299 16.38 30.70 7.00
N SER A 300 16.57 30.35 5.72
CA SER A 300 15.73 30.85 4.61
C SER A 300 14.26 30.43 4.70
N ILE A 301 13.91 29.31 5.33
CA ILE A 301 12.51 28.94 5.61
C ILE A 301 11.87 29.98 6.55
N ILE A 302 12.64 30.47 7.52
CA ILE A 302 12.13 31.45 8.50
C ILE A 302 12.13 32.85 7.90
N THR A 303 13.23 33.26 7.25
CA THR A 303 13.38 34.63 6.74
C THR A 303 12.57 34.88 5.48
N GLN A 304 12.21 33.82 4.74
CA GLN A 304 11.49 33.89 3.48
C GLN A 304 12.19 34.77 2.42
N ASN A 305 13.50 34.98 2.57
CA ASN A 305 14.32 35.73 1.63
C ASN A 305 14.50 34.95 0.32
N ASP A 306 14.54 35.69 -0.79
CA ASP A 306 14.72 35.13 -2.11
C ASP A 306 16.13 34.57 -2.31
N VAL A 307 16.20 33.31 -2.72
CA VAL A 307 17.43 32.55 -2.95
C VAL A 307 17.70 32.42 -4.45
N ARG A 308 18.89 32.85 -4.90
CA ARG A 308 19.30 32.69 -6.30
C ARG A 308 19.67 31.24 -6.62
N VAL A 309 19.15 30.68 -7.70
CA VAL A 309 19.52 29.32 -8.12
C VAL A 309 20.30 29.34 -9.43
N PHE A 310 21.40 28.60 -9.45
CA PHE A 310 22.25 28.40 -10.62
C PHE A 310 22.33 26.92 -10.96
N ARG A 311 22.17 26.56 -12.24
CA ARG A 311 22.34 25.18 -12.72
C ARG A 311 23.68 25.02 -13.42
N SER A 312 24.38 23.93 -13.13
CA SER A 312 25.65 23.59 -13.77
C SER A 312 25.45 22.62 -14.94
N ALA A 313 26.24 22.78 -16.00
CA ALA A 313 26.39 21.79 -17.06
C ALA A 313 26.99 20.47 -16.57
N LYS A 314 27.37 20.34 -15.29
CA LYS A 314 27.79 19.07 -14.68
C LYS A 314 26.64 18.25 -14.09
N LEU A 315 25.40 18.76 -14.04
CA LEU A 315 24.25 17.98 -13.61
C LEU A 315 24.11 16.66 -14.41
N PRO A 316 23.48 15.61 -13.85
CA PRO A 316 23.22 14.37 -14.57
C PRO A 316 22.56 14.63 -15.94
N LYS A 317 22.97 13.88 -16.98
CA LYS A 317 22.44 14.07 -18.35
C LYS A 317 20.92 13.92 -18.45
N ILE A 318 20.30 13.19 -17.51
CA ILE A 318 18.86 12.99 -17.40
C ILE A 318 18.10 14.26 -16.95
N ASN A 319 18.77 15.20 -16.28
CA ASN A 319 18.16 16.46 -15.87
C ASN A 319 17.99 17.38 -17.10
N SER A 320 16.74 17.58 -17.52
CA SER A 320 16.36 18.39 -18.68
C SER A 320 16.62 19.89 -18.54
N TYR A 321 16.87 20.38 -17.31
CA TYR A 321 17.10 21.79 -17.00
C TYR A 321 18.58 22.20 -17.03
N ARG A 322 19.48 21.22 -17.18
CA ARG A 322 20.93 21.37 -17.29
C ARG A 322 21.32 22.29 -18.48
N PRO A 323 22.16 23.32 -18.28
CA PRO A 323 22.70 24.09 -19.40
C PRO A 323 23.72 23.27 -20.21
N PRO A 324 23.89 23.55 -21.52
CA PRO A 324 24.81 22.80 -22.37
C PRO A 324 26.28 22.94 -21.94
N GLU A 325 26.64 24.10 -21.38
CA GLU A 325 27.98 24.41 -20.90
C GLU A 325 27.95 25.37 -19.70
N GLY A 326 29.01 25.37 -18.89
CA GLY A 326 29.20 26.31 -17.79
C GLY A 326 28.14 26.24 -16.68
N PHE A 327 27.75 27.42 -16.18
CA PHE A 327 26.74 27.64 -15.15
C PHE A 327 25.74 28.68 -15.64
N ARG A 328 24.43 28.46 -15.46
CA ARG A 328 23.38 29.40 -15.86
C ARG A 328 22.60 29.88 -14.63
N TYR A 329 22.31 31.17 -14.54
CA TYR A 329 21.39 31.72 -13.55
C TYR A 329 19.94 31.49 -13.97
N ASP A 330 19.14 30.86 -13.11
CA ASP A 330 17.74 30.50 -13.40
C ASP A 330 16.73 31.24 -12.52
N GLY A 331 17.17 32.31 -11.85
CA GLY A 331 16.31 33.22 -11.11
C GLY A 331 16.23 32.92 -9.62
N THR A 332 15.24 33.52 -8.99
CA THR A 332 15.02 33.47 -7.55
C THR A 332 13.95 32.44 -7.17
N TYR A 333 14.18 31.81 -6.02
CA TYR A 333 13.33 30.80 -5.42
C TYR A 333 13.11 31.11 -3.95
N LYS A 334 12.04 30.58 -3.34
CA LYS A 334 11.85 30.53 -1.90
C LYS A 334 12.10 29.14 -1.37
N VAL A 335 12.69 29.07 -0.18
CA VAL A 335 12.75 27.82 0.58
C VAL A 335 11.44 27.70 1.34
N THR A 336 10.70 26.62 1.09
CA THR A 336 9.30 26.50 1.51
C THR A 336 9.06 25.40 2.54
N ASP A 337 9.78 24.29 2.43
CA ASP A 337 9.61 23.16 3.34
C ASP A 337 10.90 22.37 3.54
N ARG A 338 10.92 21.51 4.56
CA ARG A 338 11.97 20.51 4.80
C ARG A 338 11.37 19.17 5.22
N GLU A 339 11.96 18.09 4.72
CA GLU A 339 11.62 16.72 5.05
C GLU A 339 12.87 15.96 5.51
N LEU A 340 12.71 15.06 6.49
CA LEU A 340 13.76 14.17 6.97
C LEU A 340 13.65 12.83 6.23
N LEU A 341 14.67 12.42 5.48
CA LEU A 341 14.59 11.27 4.57
C LEU A 341 14.67 9.89 5.26
N GLU A 342 15.14 9.77 6.51
CA GLU A 342 15.18 8.45 7.18
C GLU A 342 14.94 8.50 8.70
N PRO A 343 13.77 8.01 9.18
CA PRO A 343 13.54 7.75 10.61
C PRO A 343 13.39 6.25 10.99
N LEU A 344 13.26 5.32 10.04
CA LEU A 344 12.45 4.11 10.25
C LEU A 344 13.22 2.78 10.38
N ARG A 345 14.34 2.75 11.11
CA ARG A 345 14.92 1.46 11.57
C ARG A 345 14.69 1.19 13.05
N SER A 346 14.63 2.24 13.88
CA SER A 346 14.54 2.11 15.34
C SER A 346 13.12 2.21 15.91
N ILE A 347 12.14 2.64 15.11
CA ILE A 347 10.75 2.83 15.59
C ILE A 347 10.05 1.48 15.84
N ASP A 348 10.27 0.47 14.99
CA ASP A 348 9.59 -0.83 15.13
C ASP A 348 10.02 -1.55 16.42
N LYS A 349 11.33 -1.62 16.68
CA LYS A 349 11.86 -2.21 17.93
C LYS A 349 11.44 -1.40 19.16
N LEU A 350 11.33 -0.08 19.04
CA LEU A 350 10.80 0.76 20.11
C LEU A 350 9.30 0.51 20.34
N ALA A 351 8.50 0.34 19.29
CA ALA A 351 7.07 0.07 19.38
C ALA A 351 6.79 -1.24 20.14
N ILE A 352 7.50 -2.32 19.80
CA ILE A 352 7.36 -3.58 20.53
C ILE A 352 7.91 -3.50 21.95
N SER A 353 8.98 -2.73 22.19
CA SER A 353 9.49 -2.48 23.55
C SER A 353 8.46 -1.73 24.40
N GLN A 354 7.75 -0.74 23.85
CA GLN A 354 6.67 -0.04 24.56
C GLN A 354 5.51 -0.99 24.90
N LEU A 355 5.13 -1.88 23.97
CA LEU A 355 4.12 -2.91 24.25
C LEU A 355 4.64 -3.93 25.28
N GLY A 356 5.91 -4.30 25.22
CA GLY A 356 6.57 -5.16 26.20
C GLY A 356 6.53 -4.55 27.61
N PHE A 357 6.86 -3.27 27.74
CA PHE A 357 6.77 -2.56 29.01
C PHE A 357 5.33 -2.43 29.52
N LEU A 358 4.35 -2.19 28.63
CA LEU A 358 2.93 -2.24 28.99
C LEU A 358 2.53 -3.63 29.52
N ALA A 359 2.98 -4.69 28.86
CA ALA A 359 2.74 -6.07 29.27
C ALA A 359 3.39 -6.38 30.62
N GLN A 360 4.62 -5.91 30.86
CA GLN A 360 5.28 -6.01 32.17
C GLN A 360 4.46 -5.30 33.27
N ARG A 361 3.92 -4.10 33.01
CA ARG A 361 3.03 -3.39 33.96
C ARG A 361 1.69 -4.11 34.19
N ARG A 362 1.17 -4.82 33.20
CA ARG A 362 -0.03 -5.68 33.31
C ARG A 362 0.28 -6.91 34.17
N LEU A 363 1.38 -7.60 33.87
CA LEU A 363 1.85 -8.75 34.62
C LEU A 363 2.15 -8.41 36.09
N ALA A 364 2.86 -7.31 36.36
CA ALA A 364 3.23 -6.88 37.71
C ALA A 364 2.02 -6.61 38.64
N ARG A 365 0.82 -6.39 38.09
CA ARG A 365 -0.42 -6.21 38.86
C ARG A 365 -1.39 -7.40 38.79
N GLY A 366 -0.95 -8.56 38.32
CA GLY A 366 -1.76 -9.78 38.32
C GLY A 366 -2.61 -10.03 37.06
N VAL A 367 -2.37 -9.34 35.95
CA VAL A 367 -3.12 -9.56 34.70
C VAL A 367 -2.52 -10.74 33.93
N LYS A 368 -3.37 -11.71 33.55
CA LYS A 368 -2.99 -12.77 32.60
C LYS A 368 -2.84 -12.18 31.20
N LEU A 369 -1.66 -12.36 30.60
CA LEU A 369 -1.33 -11.77 29.31
C LEU A 369 -1.97 -12.52 28.13
N ASN A 370 -2.42 -11.79 27.12
CA ASN A 370 -2.85 -12.35 25.83
C ASN A 370 -1.66 -12.61 24.90
N HIS A 371 -1.93 -13.07 23.67
CA HIS A 371 -0.90 -13.42 22.69
C HIS A 371 0.07 -12.25 22.42
N ALA A 372 -0.48 -11.08 22.05
CA ALA A 372 0.33 -9.93 21.67
C ALA A 372 1.18 -9.39 22.84
N GLU A 373 0.61 -9.39 24.04
CA GLU A 373 1.30 -8.96 25.26
C GLU A 373 2.41 -9.93 25.67
N ALA A 374 2.14 -11.24 25.65
CA ALA A 374 3.14 -12.26 25.95
C ALA A 374 4.29 -12.22 24.93
N THR A 375 3.97 -12.10 23.64
CA THR A 375 4.96 -11.95 22.58
C THR A 375 5.83 -10.71 22.79
N ALA A 376 5.22 -9.55 23.01
CA ALA A 376 5.95 -8.30 23.18
C ALA A 376 6.82 -8.29 24.44
N LEU A 377 6.34 -8.87 25.55
CA LEU A 377 7.12 -9.00 26.78
C LEU A 377 8.36 -9.85 26.55
N ILE A 378 8.19 -11.07 26.02
CA ILE A 378 9.32 -11.98 25.79
C ILE A 378 10.27 -11.35 24.77
N ALA A 379 9.76 -10.81 23.67
CA ALA A 379 10.57 -10.15 22.66
C ALA A 379 11.37 -8.98 23.21
N SER A 380 10.74 -8.08 23.98
CA SER A 380 11.40 -6.93 24.59
C SER A 380 12.50 -7.35 25.57
N ASN A 381 12.24 -8.34 26.43
CA ASN A 381 13.25 -8.80 27.39
C ASN A 381 14.42 -9.50 26.71
N LEU A 382 14.16 -10.27 25.64
CA LEU A 382 15.24 -10.84 24.84
C LEU A 382 16.10 -9.73 24.21
N GLN A 383 15.51 -8.63 23.72
CA GLN A 383 16.27 -7.49 23.21
C GLN A 383 17.16 -6.85 24.27
N GLU A 384 16.66 -6.68 25.50
CA GLU A 384 17.47 -6.16 26.62
C GLU A 384 18.63 -7.10 26.96
N LEU A 385 18.38 -8.41 27.02
CA LEU A 385 19.44 -9.39 27.28
C LEU A 385 20.47 -9.49 26.14
N ILE A 386 20.04 -9.28 24.88
CA ILE A 386 20.95 -9.14 23.73
C ILE A 386 21.81 -7.90 23.91
N ARG A 387 21.20 -6.78 24.31
CA ARG A 387 21.87 -5.49 24.52
C ARG A 387 22.92 -5.56 25.62
N ASP A 388 22.70 -6.34 26.67
CA ASP A 388 23.68 -6.56 27.75
C ASP A 388 24.92 -7.31 27.29
N GLY A 389 24.82 -8.09 26.21
CA GLY A 389 25.96 -8.75 25.57
C GLY A 389 26.55 -9.92 26.35
N ASN A 390 25.86 -10.42 27.37
CA ASN A 390 26.32 -11.50 28.25
C ASN A 390 25.79 -12.90 27.88
N HIS A 391 24.93 -12.99 26.87
CA HIS A 391 24.26 -14.23 26.48
C HIS A 391 24.48 -14.56 25.00
N THR A 392 24.64 -15.84 24.70
CA THR A 392 24.64 -16.35 23.32
C THR A 392 23.21 -16.51 22.80
N VAL A 393 23.05 -16.73 21.49
CA VAL A 393 21.75 -17.08 20.88
C VAL A 393 21.14 -18.29 21.58
N ALA A 394 21.92 -19.36 21.83
CA ALA A 394 21.43 -20.58 22.46
C ALA A 394 20.94 -20.36 23.91
N ASP A 395 21.63 -19.49 24.66
CA ASP A 395 21.20 -19.12 26.02
C ASP A 395 19.84 -18.42 25.96
N LEU A 396 19.66 -17.47 25.05
CA LEU A 396 18.44 -16.70 24.89
C LEU A 396 17.26 -17.53 24.39
N MET A 397 17.51 -18.50 23.51
CA MET A 397 16.51 -19.50 23.10
C MET A 397 15.98 -20.29 24.30
N SER A 398 16.83 -20.55 25.29
CA SER A 398 16.46 -21.28 26.52
C SER A 398 15.78 -20.35 27.53
N ILE A 399 16.34 -19.16 27.76
CA ILE A 399 15.81 -18.15 28.70
C ILE A 399 14.39 -17.73 28.31
N GLY A 400 14.12 -17.49 27.03
CA GLY A 400 12.80 -17.08 26.54
C GLY A 400 11.67 -18.04 26.92
N LYS A 401 11.95 -19.34 27.05
CA LYS A 401 10.97 -20.37 27.46
C LYS A 401 10.60 -20.34 28.94
N THR A 402 11.39 -19.63 29.73
CA THR A 402 11.28 -19.61 31.20
C THR A 402 10.57 -18.38 31.73
N MET A 403 10.40 -17.32 30.93
CA MET A 403 9.86 -16.04 31.41
C MET A 403 8.38 -16.16 31.83
N LEU A 404 7.56 -16.82 31.01
CA LEU A 404 6.12 -16.95 31.27
C LEU A 404 5.72 -18.42 31.38
N GLY A 405 4.79 -18.69 32.29
CA GLY A 405 4.17 -20.00 32.51
C GLY A 405 2.66 -19.95 32.26
N ARG A 406 1.99 -21.11 32.23
CA ARG A 406 0.54 -21.23 31.93
C ARG A 406 -0.33 -20.32 32.79
N ARG A 407 0.01 -20.13 34.08
CA ARG A 407 -0.75 -19.27 34.99
C ARG A 407 -0.69 -17.77 34.69
N HIS A 408 0.31 -17.35 33.92
CA HIS A 408 0.61 -15.94 33.63
C HIS A 408 -0.03 -15.44 32.33
N VAL A 409 -0.60 -16.34 31.53
CA VAL A 409 -1.17 -16.04 30.21
C VAL A 409 -2.60 -16.54 30.11
N LEU A 410 -3.37 -16.01 29.15
CA LEU A 410 -4.66 -16.58 28.78
C LEU A 410 -4.48 -17.98 28.16
N PRO A 411 -5.42 -18.92 28.33
CA PRO A 411 -5.29 -20.29 27.83
C PRO A 411 -4.97 -20.38 26.33
N SER A 412 -5.57 -19.50 25.52
CA SER A 412 -5.36 -19.41 24.08
C SER A 412 -3.90 -19.14 23.68
N VAL A 413 -3.09 -18.55 24.56
CA VAL A 413 -1.68 -18.22 24.25
C VAL A 413 -0.86 -19.49 24.00
N ILE A 414 -1.18 -20.60 24.67
CA ILE A 414 -0.44 -21.85 24.53
C ILE A 414 -0.51 -22.41 23.11
N SER A 415 -1.67 -22.31 22.46
CA SER A 415 -1.86 -22.80 21.09
C SER A 415 -1.50 -21.76 20.02
N THR A 416 -1.58 -20.47 20.35
CA THR A 416 -1.35 -19.39 19.38
C THR A 416 0.09 -18.89 19.35
N LEU A 417 0.83 -18.98 20.46
CA LEU A 417 2.24 -18.59 20.57
C LEU A 417 3.12 -19.85 20.65
N THR A 418 3.24 -20.56 19.54
CA THR A 418 4.08 -21.78 19.45
C THR A 418 5.54 -21.48 19.11
N GLU A 419 5.81 -20.31 18.53
CA GLU A 419 7.14 -19.84 18.17
C GLU A 419 7.18 -18.31 18.27
N LEU A 420 8.32 -17.79 18.71
CA LEU A 420 8.59 -16.36 18.77
C LEU A 420 10.00 -16.10 18.22
N GLN A 421 10.14 -15.09 17.38
CA GLN A 421 11.40 -14.76 16.72
C GLN A 421 11.77 -13.30 16.94
N VAL A 422 13.02 -13.04 17.35
CA VAL A 422 13.57 -11.69 17.47
C VAL A 422 14.97 -11.62 16.88
N GLU A 423 15.29 -10.48 16.27
CA GLU A 423 16.66 -10.12 15.92
C GLU A 423 17.11 -8.91 16.70
N GLY A 424 18.30 -8.99 17.28
CA GLY A 424 18.94 -7.90 18.01
C GLY A 424 20.44 -7.85 17.74
N THR A 425 21.07 -6.73 18.11
CA THR A 425 22.49 -6.48 17.89
C THR A 425 23.31 -6.98 19.07
N PHE A 426 23.86 -8.19 18.94
CA PHE A 426 24.85 -8.74 19.85
C PHE A 426 26.19 -7.99 19.68
N PRO A 427 27.15 -8.16 20.61
CA PRO A 427 28.51 -7.62 20.46
C PRO A 427 29.20 -8.01 19.14
N THR A 428 28.76 -9.11 18.51
CA THR A 428 29.30 -9.66 17.26
C THR A 428 28.43 -9.40 16.03
N GLY A 429 27.39 -8.56 16.14
CA GLY A 429 26.47 -8.22 15.05
C GLY A 429 25.02 -8.66 15.29
N THR A 430 24.19 -8.57 14.24
CA THR A 430 22.77 -8.93 14.33
C THR A 430 22.58 -10.44 14.14
N TYR A 431 21.85 -11.07 15.06
CA TYR A 431 21.50 -12.50 14.98
C TYR A 431 20.04 -12.74 15.34
N LEU A 432 19.48 -13.79 14.74
CA LEU A 432 18.15 -14.31 15.02
C LEU A 432 18.16 -15.19 16.27
N VAL A 433 17.20 -14.94 17.17
CA VAL A 433 16.85 -15.80 18.30
C VAL A 433 15.43 -16.32 18.07
N THR A 434 15.27 -17.65 18.05
CA THR A 434 13.96 -18.29 17.92
C THR A 434 13.63 -19.08 19.18
N VAL A 435 12.55 -18.71 19.85
CA VAL A 435 12.04 -19.39 21.04
C VAL A 435 10.88 -20.28 20.63
N HIS A 436 11.11 -21.59 20.61
CA HIS A 436 10.06 -22.59 20.37
C HIS A 436 9.31 -22.91 21.66
N HIS A 437 7.98 -22.88 21.62
CA HIS A 437 7.08 -23.04 22.75
C HIS A 437 7.47 -22.14 23.95
N PRO A 438 7.35 -20.80 23.81
CA PRO A 438 7.77 -19.85 24.84
C PRO A 438 7.06 -20.03 26.19
N VAL A 439 5.86 -20.63 26.20
CA VAL A 439 5.14 -21.01 27.41
C VAL A 439 5.14 -22.54 27.52
N SER A 440 6.06 -23.10 28.32
CA SER A 440 6.32 -24.55 28.37
C SER A 440 6.18 -25.18 29.76
N SER A 441 5.86 -24.38 30.78
CA SER A 441 5.70 -24.79 32.18
C SER A 441 4.49 -24.12 32.84
N ASP A 442 4.07 -24.61 34.00
CA ASP A 442 3.02 -23.98 34.81
C ASP A 442 3.45 -22.64 35.40
N ASP A 443 4.70 -22.59 35.86
CA ASP A 443 5.35 -21.44 36.46
C ASP A 443 6.33 -20.80 35.48
N GLY A 444 6.48 -19.48 35.60
CA GLY A 444 7.48 -18.70 34.90
C GLY A 444 8.39 -18.02 35.92
N ASP A 445 9.59 -17.67 35.48
CA ASP A 445 10.55 -16.86 36.23
C ASP A 445 10.19 -15.38 36.05
N LEU A 446 9.39 -14.86 36.97
CA LEU A 446 8.86 -13.50 36.88
C LEU A 446 9.94 -12.42 37.10
N GLU A 447 11.06 -12.76 37.73
CA GLU A 447 12.23 -11.85 37.78
C GLU A 447 12.79 -11.66 36.37
N LYS A 448 12.91 -12.74 35.59
CA LYS A 448 13.28 -12.65 34.17
C LYS A 448 12.20 -12.01 33.30
N ALA A 449 10.92 -12.24 33.59
CA ALA A 449 9.81 -11.62 32.86
C ALA A 449 9.71 -10.10 33.09
N LEU A 450 10.19 -9.61 34.24
CA LEU A 450 10.22 -8.19 34.60
C LEU A 450 11.62 -7.59 34.50
N TYR A 451 12.56 -8.29 33.86
CA TYR A 451 13.93 -7.83 33.66
C TYR A 451 13.97 -6.44 33.00
N GLY A 452 14.83 -5.55 33.49
CA GLY A 452 14.99 -4.18 32.99
C GLY A 452 13.83 -3.22 33.31
N SER A 453 12.70 -3.70 33.84
CA SER A 453 11.50 -2.87 34.06
C SER A 453 11.50 -2.07 35.36
N PHE A 454 12.28 -2.50 36.36
CA PHE A 454 12.27 -2.00 37.74
C PHE A 454 10.90 -2.08 38.45
N LEU A 455 9.98 -2.90 37.94
CA LEU A 455 8.69 -3.16 38.57
C LEU A 455 8.82 -4.23 39.68
N PRO A 456 7.98 -4.18 40.72
CA PRO A 456 7.97 -5.21 41.75
C PRO A 456 7.48 -6.55 41.16
N VAL A 457 8.13 -7.64 41.57
CA VAL A 457 7.72 -8.99 41.19
C VAL A 457 6.46 -9.36 41.97
N PRO A 458 5.35 -9.71 41.30
CA PRO A 458 4.12 -10.09 41.98
C PRO A 458 4.24 -11.48 42.62
N SER A 459 3.47 -11.71 43.68
CA SER A 459 3.35 -13.05 44.28
C SER A 459 2.65 -14.02 43.32
N ASN A 460 3.03 -15.29 43.35
CA ASN A 460 2.32 -16.37 42.63
C ASN A 460 0.84 -16.48 43.03
N GLU A 461 0.45 -15.99 44.20
CA GLU A 461 -0.96 -15.94 44.63
C GLU A 461 -1.83 -15.03 43.74
N ALA A 462 -1.22 -14.05 43.07
CA ALA A 462 -1.92 -13.23 42.07
C ALA A 462 -2.27 -14.01 40.80
N PHE A 463 -1.67 -15.19 40.60
CA PHE A 463 -1.83 -16.05 39.42
C PHE A 463 -2.19 -17.48 39.84
N PRO A 464 -3.46 -17.74 40.19
CA PRO A 464 -3.91 -19.09 40.48
C PRO A 464 -3.71 -20.00 39.27
N LEU A 465 -3.42 -21.28 39.55
CA LEU A 465 -3.30 -22.28 38.49
C LEU A 465 -4.63 -22.38 37.73
N PRO A 466 -4.60 -22.30 36.38
CA PRO A 466 -5.79 -22.45 35.55
C PRO A 466 -6.28 -23.91 35.55
N ASP A 467 -7.58 -24.10 35.30
CA ASP A 467 -8.18 -25.42 35.28
C ASP A 467 -7.64 -26.22 34.08
N ALA A 468 -7.32 -27.50 34.27
CA ALA A 468 -6.78 -28.34 33.21
C ALA A 468 -7.71 -28.44 31.99
N SER A 469 -9.03 -28.36 32.22
CA SER A 469 -10.06 -28.38 31.17
C SER A 469 -10.02 -27.14 30.26
N GLU A 470 -9.42 -26.02 30.67
CA GLU A 470 -9.27 -24.83 29.83
C GLU A 470 -8.28 -25.04 28.67
N TYR A 471 -7.42 -26.06 28.77
CA TYR A 471 -6.37 -26.39 27.79
C TYR A 471 -6.69 -27.58 26.90
N GLU A 472 -7.91 -28.10 26.97
CA GLU A 472 -8.37 -29.14 26.06
C GLU A 472 -8.18 -28.69 24.61
N ALA A 473 -7.60 -29.56 23.78
CA ALA A 473 -7.24 -29.22 22.39
C ALA A 473 -8.43 -28.68 21.59
N GLU A 474 -9.64 -29.18 21.87
CA GLU A 474 -10.89 -28.76 21.21
C GLU A 474 -11.32 -27.33 21.61
N LYS A 475 -10.93 -26.84 22.79
CA LYS A 475 -11.23 -25.47 23.25
C LYS A 475 -10.22 -24.45 22.77
N MET A 476 -9.11 -24.88 22.15
CA MET A 476 -8.12 -23.97 21.61
C MET A 476 -8.64 -23.23 20.37
N PRO A 477 -8.25 -21.97 20.16
CA PRO A 477 -8.63 -21.26 18.95
C PRO A 477 -8.13 -21.96 17.70
N GLY A 478 -8.99 -22.14 16.70
CA GLY A 478 -8.61 -22.79 15.45
C GLY A 478 -8.39 -24.29 15.54
N ALA A 479 -8.86 -24.95 16.60
CA ALA A 479 -8.73 -26.38 16.80
C ALA A 479 -9.23 -27.17 15.58
N VAL A 480 -8.49 -28.23 15.22
CA VAL A 480 -8.86 -29.14 14.14
C VAL A 480 -9.05 -30.53 14.74
N ILE A 481 -10.20 -31.16 14.45
CA ILE A 481 -10.53 -32.52 14.85
C ILE A 481 -10.66 -33.36 13.58
N PRO A 482 -9.60 -34.11 13.21
CA PRO A 482 -9.69 -35.09 12.13
C PRO A 482 -10.69 -36.19 12.46
N VAL A 483 -11.30 -36.79 11.44
CA VAL A 483 -12.18 -37.96 11.62
C VAL A 483 -11.40 -39.10 12.29
N LYS A 484 -11.92 -39.62 13.41
CA LYS A 484 -11.29 -40.66 14.23
C LYS A 484 -11.00 -41.94 13.43
N GLU A 485 -9.85 -42.57 13.70
CA GLU A 485 -9.42 -43.89 13.20
C GLU A 485 -9.37 -44.03 11.66
N GLY A 486 -9.36 -42.92 10.91
CA GLY A 486 -9.26 -42.92 9.45
C GLY A 486 -7.81 -42.94 8.93
N ARG A 487 -7.53 -43.79 7.93
CA ARG A 487 -6.33 -43.70 7.10
C ARG A 487 -6.69 -43.16 5.72
N ILE A 488 -5.81 -42.33 5.15
CA ILE A 488 -5.93 -41.85 3.78
C ILE A 488 -4.97 -42.69 2.93
N VAL A 489 -5.53 -43.34 1.91
CA VAL A 489 -4.76 -44.08 0.90
C VAL A 489 -4.31 -43.09 -0.18
N LEU A 490 -3.02 -43.08 -0.48
CA LEU A 490 -2.45 -42.21 -1.51
C LEU A 490 -2.32 -42.97 -2.83
N ASN A 491 -2.46 -42.26 -3.95
CA ASN A 491 -2.25 -42.76 -5.31
C ASN A 491 -3.04 -44.06 -5.58
N GLU A 492 -4.30 -44.10 -5.13
CA GLU A 492 -5.15 -45.28 -5.24
C GLU A 492 -5.33 -45.69 -6.72
N GLY A 493 -5.40 -47.01 -6.98
CA GLY A 493 -5.58 -47.54 -8.34
C GLY A 493 -4.35 -47.54 -9.27
N ARG A 494 -3.21 -46.96 -8.85
CA ARG A 494 -1.99 -46.92 -9.66
C ARG A 494 -1.10 -48.16 -9.50
N LYS A 495 -0.36 -48.51 -10.57
CA LYS A 495 0.62 -49.61 -10.55
C LYS A 495 1.80 -49.29 -9.63
N ARG A 496 2.32 -50.31 -8.95
CA ARG A 496 3.41 -50.19 -7.98
C ARG A 496 4.49 -51.22 -8.23
N ILE A 497 5.72 -50.83 -7.92
CA ILE A 497 6.90 -51.71 -7.93
C ILE A 497 7.77 -51.41 -6.71
N THR A 498 8.57 -52.38 -6.29
CA THR A 498 9.64 -52.18 -5.32
C THR A 498 10.99 -52.33 -6.00
N LEU A 499 11.94 -51.45 -5.68
CA LEU A 499 13.33 -51.53 -6.15
C LEU A 499 14.30 -51.40 -4.99
N LYS A 500 15.40 -52.15 -5.04
CA LYS A 500 16.54 -51.94 -4.14
C LYS A 500 17.45 -50.89 -4.76
N VAL A 501 17.72 -49.84 -3.99
CA VAL A 501 18.49 -48.68 -4.45
C VAL A 501 19.72 -48.52 -3.56
N THR A 502 20.90 -48.55 -4.17
CA THR A 502 22.20 -48.41 -3.48
C THR A 502 22.89 -47.12 -3.90
N SER A 503 23.30 -46.32 -2.92
CA SER A 503 24.11 -45.12 -3.16
C SER A 503 25.59 -45.50 -3.31
N LYS A 504 26.15 -45.25 -4.49
CA LYS A 504 27.58 -45.32 -4.78
C LYS A 504 28.29 -43.97 -4.62
N GLY A 505 27.52 -42.92 -4.32
CA GLY A 505 28.05 -41.57 -4.15
C GLY A 505 28.81 -41.40 -2.83
N ASP A 506 29.68 -40.40 -2.82
CA ASP A 506 30.44 -39.94 -1.65
C ASP A 506 29.72 -38.84 -0.84
N ARG A 507 28.52 -38.44 -1.30
CA ARG A 507 27.67 -37.41 -0.69
C ARG A 507 26.23 -37.91 -0.55
N PRO A 508 25.46 -37.37 0.40
CA PRO A 508 24.06 -37.73 0.55
C PRO A 508 23.22 -37.34 -0.66
N ILE A 509 22.30 -38.23 -1.04
CA ILE A 509 21.35 -38.02 -2.14
C ILE A 509 19.93 -38.09 -1.57
N GLN A 510 19.10 -37.10 -1.86
CA GLN A 510 17.72 -37.04 -1.37
C GLN A 510 16.75 -36.85 -2.54
N VAL A 511 15.79 -37.77 -2.68
CA VAL A 511 14.86 -37.84 -3.81
C VAL A 511 13.45 -37.50 -3.33
N GLY A 512 12.86 -36.45 -3.90
CA GLY A 512 11.50 -36.00 -3.58
C GLY A 512 10.41 -36.89 -4.17
N SER A 513 9.24 -36.89 -3.53
CA SER A 513 8.05 -37.69 -3.88
C SER A 513 7.71 -37.72 -5.38
N HIS A 514 7.76 -36.55 -6.04
CA HIS A 514 7.32 -36.39 -7.43
C HIS A 514 8.45 -36.36 -8.45
N TYR A 515 9.68 -36.64 -8.04
CA TYR A 515 10.81 -36.71 -8.98
C TYR A 515 10.70 -37.99 -9.82
N HIS A 516 10.86 -37.86 -11.14
CA HIS A 516 10.90 -39.01 -12.07
C HIS A 516 12.04 -39.94 -11.69
N PHE A 517 11.74 -41.15 -11.19
CA PHE A 517 12.73 -41.94 -10.47
C PHE A 517 13.91 -42.39 -11.37
N ILE A 518 13.63 -42.64 -12.64
CA ILE A 518 14.64 -42.95 -13.66
C ILE A 518 15.67 -41.83 -13.86
N GLU A 519 15.30 -40.58 -13.61
CA GLU A 519 16.16 -39.40 -13.79
C GLU A 519 17.04 -39.12 -12.57
N THR A 520 16.96 -39.93 -11.50
CA THR A 520 17.69 -39.66 -10.25
C THR A 520 19.21 -39.76 -10.45
N ASN A 521 19.96 -39.16 -9.51
CA ASN A 521 21.41 -39.00 -9.57
C ASN A 521 22.15 -40.25 -10.15
N PRO A 522 23.13 -40.08 -11.05
CA PRO A 522 23.88 -41.18 -11.67
C PRO A 522 24.51 -42.17 -10.67
N GLN A 523 24.83 -41.72 -9.46
CA GLN A 523 25.46 -42.52 -8.42
C GLN A 523 24.48 -43.39 -7.62
N LEU A 524 23.16 -43.32 -7.89
CA LEU A 524 22.20 -44.29 -7.38
C LEU A 524 22.13 -45.49 -8.34
N GLU A 525 22.53 -46.66 -7.85
CA GLU A 525 22.45 -47.92 -8.59
C GLU A 525 21.13 -48.64 -8.27
N PHE A 526 20.35 -48.93 -9.32
CA PHE A 526 19.09 -49.70 -9.27
C PHE A 526 18.64 -50.06 -10.71
N ASP A 527 17.54 -50.78 -10.83
CA ASP A 527 16.93 -51.07 -12.13
C ASP A 527 16.19 -49.85 -12.71
N ARG A 528 16.94 -49.01 -13.42
CA ARG A 528 16.42 -47.80 -14.07
C ARG A 528 15.29 -48.06 -15.07
N ILE A 529 15.35 -49.13 -15.86
CA ILE A 529 14.32 -49.42 -16.86
C ILE A 529 13.01 -49.81 -16.18
N ARG A 530 13.06 -50.60 -15.09
CA ARG A 530 11.85 -50.88 -14.29
C ARG A 530 11.26 -49.62 -13.67
N SER A 531 12.06 -48.61 -13.35
CA SER A 531 11.59 -47.33 -12.79
C SER A 531 11.02 -46.34 -13.83
N TYR A 532 11.07 -46.66 -15.13
CA TYR A 532 10.59 -45.77 -16.19
C TYR A 532 9.08 -45.53 -16.07
N GLY A 533 8.69 -44.25 -15.93
CA GLY A 533 7.29 -43.87 -15.70
C GLY A 533 6.83 -43.98 -14.25
N TYR A 534 7.76 -44.12 -13.30
CA TYR A 534 7.46 -44.21 -11.87
C TYR A 534 8.10 -43.07 -11.06
N ARG A 535 7.49 -42.79 -9.91
CA ARG A 535 7.97 -41.88 -8.85
C ARG A 535 7.83 -42.54 -7.48
N LEU A 536 8.36 -41.96 -6.41
CA LEU A 536 8.23 -42.54 -5.05
C LEU A 536 6.77 -42.58 -4.60
N ASP A 537 6.33 -43.70 -4.02
CA ASP A 537 5.00 -43.84 -3.39
C ASP A 537 5.05 -43.43 -1.92
N ILE A 538 5.19 -42.11 -1.71
CA ILE A 538 5.27 -41.47 -0.39
C ILE A 538 4.39 -40.21 -0.40
N ALA A 539 4.09 -39.65 0.78
CA ALA A 539 3.31 -38.43 0.89
C ALA A 539 3.88 -37.27 0.05
N ALA A 540 3.01 -36.53 -0.63
CA ALA A 540 3.41 -35.41 -1.48
C ALA A 540 4.26 -34.39 -0.70
N GLY A 541 5.33 -33.91 -1.34
CA GLY A 541 6.29 -33.03 -0.69
C GLY A 541 7.24 -33.68 0.34
N THR A 542 7.21 -35.00 0.54
CA THR A 542 8.27 -35.71 1.30
C THR A 542 9.38 -36.22 0.36
N SER A 543 10.40 -36.84 0.94
CA SER A 543 11.56 -37.36 0.21
C SER A 543 12.20 -38.55 0.92
N VAL A 544 12.86 -39.42 0.17
CA VAL A 544 13.74 -40.47 0.70
C VAL A 544 15.18 -40.01 0.59
N ARG A 545 15.94 -40.14 1.69
CA ARG A 545 17.36 -39.78 1.77
C ARG A 545 18.23 -41.04 1.74
N PHE A 546 19.34 -40.98 1.04
CA PHE A 546 20.37 -42.02 0.92
C PHE A 546 21.70 -41.42 1.36
N GLU A 547 22.29 -41.91 2.44
CA GLU A 547 23.67 -41.56 2.81
C GLU A 547 24.69 -42.28 1.89
N PRO A 548 25.96 -41.85 1.85
CA PRO A 548 27.00 -42.56 1.10
C PRO A 548 27.08 -44.05 1.48
N GLY A 549 26.94 -44.95 0.49
CA GLY A 549 26.93 -46.40 0.72
C GLY A 549 25.59 -46.99 1.19
N ASP A 550 24.58 -46.18 1.49
CA ASP A 550 23.27 -46.66 1.92
C ASP A 550 22.62 -47.53 0.85
N THR A 551 21.89 -48.56 1.31
CA THR A 551 21.01 -49.36 0.46
C THR A 551 19.63 -49.41 1.07
N LYS A 552 18.61 -49.00 0.31
CA LYS A 552 17.20 -49.00 0.76
C LYS A 552 16.30 -49.60 -0.30
N THR A 553 15.31 -50.37 0.14
CA THR A 553 14.20 -50.78 -0.73
C THR A 553 13.15 -49.67 -0.72
N VAL A 554 12.77 -49.17 -1.89
CA VAL A 554 11.75 -48.13 -2.04
C VAL A 554 10.57 -48.66 -2.84
N THR A 555 9.37 -48.22 -2.47
CA THR A 555 8.17 -48.43 -3.27
C THR A 555 7.99 -47.25 -4.22
N LEU A 556 7.75 -47.57 -5.49
CA LEU A 556 7.46 -46.61 -6.53
C LEU A 556 6.03 -46.81 -7.05
N VAL A 557 5.41 -45.72 -7.49
CA VAL A 557 4.08 -45.67 -8.09
C VAL A 557 4.15 -45.01 -9.46
N GLU A 558 3.35 -45.52 -10.40
CA GLU A 558 3.24 -44.99 -11.75
C GLU A 558 2.80 -43.51 -11.72
N ILE A 559 3.35 -42.68 -12.60
CA ILE A 559 2.89 -41.29 -12.77
C ILE A 559 1.46 -41.24 -13.33
N GLY A 560 0.69 -40.22 -12.95
CA GLY A 560 -0.68 -40.01 -13.40
C GLY A 560 -0.77 -39.24 -14.73
N GLY A 561 -1.98 -38.81 -15.07
CA GLY A 561 -2.22 -37.87 -16.18
C GLY A 561 -1.80 -38.41 -17.55
N ASN A 562 -1.19 -37.57 -18.39
CA ASN A 562 -0.78 -37.94 -19.75
C ASN A 562 0.42 -38.90 -19.80
N ARG A 563 1.09 -39.12 -18.66
CA ARG A 563 2.30 -39.94 -18.51
C ARG A 563 3.40 -39.49 -19.44
N ILE A 564 3.76 -38.21 -19.36
CA ILE A 564 4.84 -37.60 -20.15
C ILE A 564 5.92 -37.12 -19.19
N ILE A 565 7.14 -37.60 -19.40
CA ILE A 565 8.31 -37.23 -18.59
C ILE A 565 8.98 -36.02 -19.23
N HIS A 566 9.27 -35.02 -18.40
CA HIS A 566 10.09 -33.86 -18.74
C HIS A 566 11.07 -33.55 -17.59
N GLY A 567 12.13 -32.82 -17.90
CA GLY A 567 13.08 -32.35 -16.90
C GLY A 567 14.09 -33.39 -16.46
N GLY A 568 14.60 -33.22 -15.23
CA GLY A 568 15.59 -34.12 -14.64
C GLY A 568 16.91 -34.10 -15.42
N ASN A 569 17.40 -35.27 -15.82
CA ASN A 569 18.63 -35.43 -16.58
C ASN A 569 18.38 -35.71 -18.07
N TRP A 570 17.13 -35.53 -18.55
CA TRP A 570 16.75 -35.72 -19.96
C TRP A 570 16.98 -37.15 -20.51
N ASN A 571 17.09 -38.17 -19.65
CA ASN A 571 17.32 -39.53 -20.11
C ASN A 571 16.08 -40.15 -20.78
N ALA A 572 14.91 -39.88 -20.20
CA ALA A 572 13.64 -40.56 -20.49
C ALA A 572 12.53 -39.60 -20.95
N ALA A 573 12.91 -38.40 -21.42
CA ALA A 573 11.96 -37.36 -21.84
C ALA A 573 10.98 -37.85 -22.92
N GLY A 574 9.73 -37.40 -22.82
CA GLY A 574 8.62 -37.75 -23.71
C GLY A 574 7.59 -38.69 -23.08
N LYS A 575 6.61 -39.12 -23.88
CA LYS A 575 5.55 -40.03 -23.44
C LYS A 575 6.16 -41.37 -22.99
N VAL A 576 5.64 -41.91 -21.89
CA VAL A 576 6.04 -43.22 -21.36
C VAL A 576 5.63 -44.30 -22.36
N ASP A 577 6.62 -44.91 -23.01
CA ASP A 577 6.45 -45.97 -24.00
C ASP A 577 7.57 -47.01 -23.85
N ILE A 578 7.21 -48.23 -23.44
CA ILE A 578 8.15 -49.32 -23.15
C ILE A 578 9.00 -49.68 -24.39
N SER A 579 8.54 -49.42 -25.62
CA SER A 579 9.35 -49.66 -26.81
C SER A 579 10.61 -48.80 -26.88
N ARG A 580 10.69 -47.72 -26.09
CA ARG A 580 11.84 -46.82 -25.99
C ARG A 580 12.90 -47.28 -24.97
N SER A 581 12.69 -48.42 -24.32
CA SER A 581 13.60 -48.89 -23.25
C SER A 581 15.04 -49.07 -23.72
N GLU A 582 15.27 -49.57 -24.93
CA GLU A 582 16.62 -49.74 -25.49
C GLU A 582 17.30 -48.39 -25.75
N GLU A 583 16.59 -47.44 -26.37
CA GLU A 583 17.04 -46.06 -26.60
C GLU A 583 17.44 -45.38 -25.28
N ILE A 584 16.59 -45.49 -24.25
CA ILE A 584 16.82 -44.89 -22.93
C ILE A 584 18.01 -45.58 -22.24
N LEU A 585 18.13 -46.90 -22.33
CA LEU A 585 19.26 -47.64 -21.75
C LEU A 585 20.58 -47.19 -22.36
N THR A 586 20.64 -47.00 -23.69
CA THR A 586 21.83 -46.46 -24.36
C THR A 586 22.20 -45.08 -23.80
N ARG A 587 21.23 -44.17 -23.66
CA ARG A 587 21.49 -42.84 -23.07
C ARG A 587 21.98 -42.91 -21.62
N LEU A 588 21.38 -43.78 -20.80
CA LEU A 588 21.80 -43.97 -19.41
C LEU A 588 23.25 -44.47 -19.32
N GLN A 589 23.64 -45.39 -20.22
CA GLN A 589 25.02 -45.87 -20.31
C GLN A 589 25.99 -44.78 -20.76
N GLU A 590 25.63 -44.02 -21.80
CA GLU A 590 26.41 -42.88 -22.29
C GLU A 590 26.58 -41.79 -21.23
N GLY A 591 25.55 -41.58 -20.40
CA GLY A 591 25.56 -40.64 -19.28
C GLY A 591 26.16 -41.20 -17.98
N GLU A 592 26.72 -42.41 -17.99
CA GLU A 592 27.30 -43.10 -16.83
C GLU A 592 26.35 -43.21 -15.62
N PHE A 593 25.05 -43.37 -15.88
CA PHE A 593 24.06 -43.61 -14.84
C PHE A 593 24.14 -45.07 -14.36
N ALA A 594 24.39 -45.27 -13.07
CA ALA A 594 24.46 -46.60 -12.49
C ALA A 594 23.12 -47.34 -12.68
N HIS A 595 23.21 -48.51 -13.30
CA HIS A 595 22.07 -49.36 -13.63
C HIS A 595 22.44 -50.81 -13.34
N VAL A 596 21.57 -51.51 -12.61
CA VAL A 596 21.66 -52.96 -12.39
C VAL A 596 20.30 -53.58 -12.66
N PRO A 597 20.16 -54.51 -13.62
CA PRO A 597 18.92 -55.24 -13.82
C PRO A 597 18.55 -56.06 -12.60
N GLU A 598 17.30 -55.98 -12.14
CA GLU A 598 16.76 -56.87 -11.12
C GLU A 598 15.89 -57.95 -11.78
N PRO A 599 16.00 -59.24 -11.39
CA PRO A 599 15.17 -60.30 -11.95
C PRO A 599 13.68 -59.98 -11.72
N ALA A 600 12.86 -60.23 -12.75
CA ALA A 600 11.40 -60.11 -12.65
C ALA A 600 10.87 -61.17 -11.66
N GLY A 601 10.83 -60.83 -10.37
CA GLY A 601 10.10 -61.60 -9.38
C GLY A 601 8.59 -61.52 -9.66
N ASP A 602 7.84 -62.51 -9.17
CA ASP A 602 6.38 -62.48 -9.21
C ASP A 602 5.86 -61.12 -8.73
N MET A 603 4.90 -60.53 -9.46
CA MET A 603 4.23 -59.29 -9.07
C MET A 603 3.40 -59.54 -7.81
N ALA A 604 4.08 -59.64 -6.67
CA ALA A 604 3.45 -59.67 -5.36
C ALA A 604 2.59 -58.42 -5.22
N HIS A 605 1.39 -58.58 -4.67
CA HIS A 605 0.54 -57.45 -4.33
C HIS A 605 1.31 -56.50 -3.41
N ILE A 606 1.49 -55.24 -3.83
CA ILE A 606 2.10 -54.19 -3.01
C ILE A 606 0.97 -53.28 -2.55
N ASP A 607 0.77 -53.23 -1.23
CA ASP A 607 -0.25 -52.38 -0.63
C ASP A 607 0.05 -50.90 -0.92
N PRO A 608 -0.99 -50.09 -1.21
CA PRO A 608 -0.85 -48.64 -1.33
C PRO A 608 -0.26 -47.98 -0.10
N PHE A 609 0.60 -46.98 -0.30
CA PHE A 609 0.99 -46.11 0.81
C PHE A 609 -0.25 -45.44 1.41
N SER A 610 -0.37 -45.51 2.73
CA SER A 610 -1.42 -44.83 3.48
C SER A 610 -0.84 -44.10 4.68
N MET A 611 -1.52 -43.03 5.11
CA MET A 611 -1.13 -42.25 6.29
C MET A 611 -2.33 -41.98 7.19
N THR A 612 -2.10 -41.66 8.46
CA THR A 612 -3.19 -41.28 9.37
C THR A 612 -3.75 -39.92 8.96
N ARG A 613 -5.04 -39.68 9.26
CA ARG A 613 -5.67 -38.39 8.98
C ARG A 613 -5.00 -37.22 9.69
N GLU A 614 -4.50 -37.42 10.90
CA GLU A 614 -3.77 -36.38 11.66
C GLU A 614 -2.49 -35.98 10.93
N ALA A 615 -1.72 -36.96 10.45
CA ALA A 615 -0.51 -36.70 9.67
C ALA A 615 -0.84 -35.98 8.35
N TYR A 616 -1.94 -36.35 7.69
CA TYR A 616 -2.37 -35.70 6.46
C TYR A 616 -2.76 -34.25 6.72
N CYS A 617 -3.59 -34.03 7.75
CA CYS A 617 -4.04 -32.71 8.16
C CYS A 617 -2.85 -31.79 8.52
N GLY A 618 -1.85 -32.30 9.24
CA GLY A 618 -0.64 -31.55 9.56
C GLY A 618 0.22 -31.19 8.34
N MET A 619 0.08 -31.91 7.22
CA MET A 619 0.86 -31.68 6.01
C MET A 619 0.14 -30.83 4.95
N PHE A 620 -1.17 -31.03 4.78
CA PHE A 620 -1.93 -30.45 3.68
C PHE A 620 -3.14 -29.64 4.17
N GLY A 621 -3.35 -29.53 5.48
CA GLY A 621 -4.59 -29.01 6.06
C GLY A 621 -5.72 -30.05 6.06
N PRO A 622 -6.86 -29.73 6.69
CA PRO A 622 -7.98 -30.65 6.83
C PRO A 622 -8.55 -31.08 5.47
N THR A 623 -9.23 -32.23 5.47
CA THR A 623 -9.93 -32.79 4.30
C THR A 623 -11.35 -33.24 4.68
N THR A 624 -12.09 -33.79 3.72
CA THR A 624 -13.51 -34.15 3.85
C THR A 624 -13.83 -34.84 5.17
N GLY A 625 -14.80 -34.30 5.90
CA GLY A 625 -15.29 -34.80 7.18
C GLY A 625 -14.60 -34.25 8.42
N ASP A 626 -13.40 -33.67 8.29
CA ASP A 626 -12.69 -33.08 9.42
C ASP A 626 -13.40 -31.81 9.93
N LEU A 627 -13.32 -31.56 11.23
CA LEU A 627 -13.92 -30.38 11.89
C LEU A 627 -12.88 -29.32 12.22
N ILE A 628 -13.24 -28.05 12.07
CA ILE A 628 -12.39 -26.91 12.37
C ILE A 628 -13.17 -25.89 13.19
N ARG A 629 -12.61 -25.43 14.30
CA ARG A 629 -13.16 -24.35 15.11
C ARG A 629 -12.80 -22.99 14.50
N LEU A 630 -13.77 -22.09 14.40
CA LEU A 630 -13.53 -20.75 13.83
C LEU A 630 -13.03 -19.79 14.91
N GLY A 631 -11.73 -19.50 14.90
CA GLY A 631 -11.08 -18.68 15.91
C GLY A 631 -11.32 -19.24 17.31
N ALA A 632 -11.57 -18.37 18.29
CA ALA A 632 -11.94 -18.75 19.66
C ALA A 632 -13.45 -18.90 19.87
N THR A 633 -14.26 -18.93 18.81
CA THR A 633 -15.72 -19.05 18.90
C THR A 633 -16.16 -20.50 19.09
N ASP A 634 -17.39 -20.73 19.55
CA ASP A 634 -17.97 -22.07 19.58
C ASP A 634 -18.51 -22.56 18.23
N LEU A 635 -18.19 -21.88 17.12
CA LEU A 635 -18.59 -22.31 15.78
C LEU A 635 -17.58 -23.34 15.23
N TRP A 636 -18.11 -24.45 14.73
CA TRP A 636 -17.38 -25.55 14.13
C TRP A 636 -17.83 -25.74 12.69
N ILE A 637 -16.89 -25.79 11.75
CA ILE A 637 -17.16 -26.13 10.37
C ILE A 637 -16.68 -27.54 10.05
N LYS A 638 -17.40 -28.24 9.18
CA LYS A 638 -17.01 -29.54 8.64
C LYS A 638 -16.65 -29.38 7.17
N VAL A 639 -15.51 -29.92 6.76
CA VAL A 639 -15.12 -29.94 5.34
C VAL A 639 -16.10 -30.80 4.55
N GLU A 640 -16.84 -30.20 3.62
CA GLU A 640 -17.94 -30.85 2.88
C GLU A 640 -17.43 -31.75 1.76
N LYS A 641 -16.33 -31.34 1.13
CA LYS A 641 -15.65 -32.07 0.05
C LYS A 641 -14.20 -31.60 -0.07
N ASP A 642 -13.38 -32.41 -0.73
CA ASP A 642 -12.01 -32.11 -1.11
C ASP A 642 -11.87 -32.40 -2.61
N LEU A 643 -11.36 -31.43 -3.37
CA LEU A 643 -11.19 -31.54 -4.81
C LEU A 643 -9.82 -32.09 -5.20
N THR A 644 -8.97 -32.43 -4.24
CA THR A 644 -7.65 -33.04 -4.50
C THR A 644 -7.74 -34.50 -4.94
N HIS A 645 -6.64 -35.00 -5.47
CA HIS A 645 -6.36 -36.43 -5.62
C HIS A 645 -5.26 -36.81 -4.62
N TYR A 646 -5.60 -37.67 -3.65
CA TYR A 646 -4.70 -37.99 -2.54
C TYR A 646 -3.38 -38.57 -3.03
N GLY A 647 -2.26 -37.91 -2.68
CA GLY A 647 -0.91 -38.24 -3.13
C GLY A 647 -0.35 -37.37 -4.26
N ASP A 648 -1.19 -36.56 -4.91
CA ASP A 648 -0.83 -35.56 -5.93
C ASP A 648 -1.06 -34.11 -5.43
N GLU A 649 -1.05 -33.87 -4.12
CA GLU A 649 -1.23 -32.54 -3.53
C GLU A 649 -0.12 -31.57 -3.99
N CYS A 650 -0.53 -30.36 -4.37
CA CYS A 650 0.38 -29.30 -4.75
C CYS A 650 1.09 -28.76 -3.52
N LYS A 651 2.42 -28.91 -3.45
CA LYS A 651 3.24 -28.38 -2.36
C LYS A 651 4.53 -27.75 -2.91
N PHE A 652 4.77 -26.51 -2.52
CA PHE A 652 5.95 -25.75 -2.93
C PHE A 652 7.09 -25.85 -1.89
N GLY A 653 8.34 -25.78 -2.37
CA GLY A 653 9.54 -25.75 -1.54
C GLY A 653 10.66 -26.71 -1.98
N GLY A 654 11.78 -26.69 -1.24
CA GLY A 654 12.94 -27.53 -1.51
C GLY A 654 12.59 -29.03 -1.52
N GLY A 655 12.76 -29.68 -2.67
CA GLY A 655 12.47 -31.11 -2.86
C GLY A 655 10.98 -31.49 -2.86
N LYS A 656 10.07 -30.52 -2.99
CA LYS A 656 8.62 -30.74 -2.93
C LYS A 656 7.99 -31.09 -4.28
N THR A 657 6.67 -30.99 -4.39
CA THR A 657 5.85 -31.39 -5.53
C THR A 657 5.96 -30.41 -6.70
N LEU A 658 5.78 -29.10 -6.46
CA LEU A 658 5.74 -28.07 -7.51
C LEU A 658 7.16 -27.70 -7.95
N ARG A 659 7.71 -28.53 -8.84
CA ARG A 659 9.02 -28.36 -9.48
C ARG A 659 8.91 -28.79 -10.94
N GLU A 660 9.81 -28.29 -11.76
CA GLU A 660 9.85 -28.51 -13.21
C GLU A 660 9.74 -30.00 -13.58
N GLY A 661 8.91 -30.31 -14.57
CA GLY A 661 8.61 -31.67 -15.04
C GLY A 661 7.79 -32.52 -14.07
N MET A 662 7.56 -32.06 -12.84
CA MET A 662 6.87 -32.76 -11.76
C MET A 662 5.48 -32.13 -11.59
N GLY A 663 5.19 -31.49 -10.45
CA GLY A 663 3.94 -30.74 -10.29
C GLY A 663 3.89 -29.40 -11.04
N GLN A 664 5.04 -28.89 -11.52
CA GLN A 664 5.09 -27.77 -12.45
C GLN A 664 5.29 -28.31 -13.87
N ALA A 665 4.34 -28.01 -14.75
CA ALA A 665 4.38 -28.39 -16.16
C ALA A 665 5.50 -27.68 -16.92
N THR A 666 6.14 -28.41 -17.84
CA THR A 666 7.26 -27.93 -18.63
C THR A 666 6.81 -27.51 -20.03
N GLY A 667 7.40 -26.45 -20.58
CA GLY A 667 7.12 -26.01 -21.95
C GLY A 667 5.75 -25.34 -22.15
N ARG A 668 5.09 -24.95 -21.06
CA ARG A 668 3.81 -24.23 -21.10
C ARG A 668 4.05 -22.73 -21.17
N PRO A 669 3.52 -22.02 -22.17
CA PRO A 669 3.63 -20.57 -22.24
C PRO A 669 2.79 -19.90 -21.16
N ASP A 670 3.03 -18.61 -20.98
CA ASP A 670 2.27 -17.74 -20.07
C ASP A 670 0.76 -17.84 -20.28
N THR A 671 0.31 -17.88 -21.54
CA THR A 671 -1.10 -17.97 -21.92
C THR A 671 -1.78 -19.27 -21.47
N GLU A 672 -1.02 -20.34 -21.22
CA GLU A 672 -1.53 -21.63 -20.76
C GLU A 672 -1.32 -21.86 -19.25
N SER A 673 -0.49 -21.05 -18.59
CA SER A 673 -0.17 -21.21 -17.16
C SER A 673 -0.96 -20.25 -16.29
N LEU A 674 -1.17 -20.57 -15.01
CA LEU A 674 -1.70 -19.62 -14.04
C LEU A 674 -0.69 -18.51 -13.73
N ASP A 675 -1.15 -17.31 -13.38
CA ASP A 675 -0.27 -16.25 -12.84
C ASP A 675 0.09 -16.57 -11.39
N THR A 676 -0.90 -17.06 -10.62
CA THR A 676 -0.73 -17.45 -9.23
C THR A 676 -1.66 -18.62 -8.91
N VAL A 677 -1.21 -19.54 -8.07
CA VAL A 677 -2.04 -20.60 -7.49
C VAL A 677 -2.01 -20.54 -5.97
N ILE A 678 -3.19 -20.57 -5.33
CA ILE A 678 -3.31 -20.82 -3.89
C ILE A 678 -3.54 -22.32 -3.72
N VAL A 679 -2.59 -23.02 -3.11
CA VAL A 679 -2.64 -24.49 -3.01
C VAL A 679 -3.26 -24.93 -1.69
N ASN A 680 -4.04 -26.01 -1.71
CA ASN A 680 -4.61 -26.64 -0.51
C ASN A 680 -5.45 -25.67 0.37
N ALA A 681 -6.22 -24.76 -0.22
CA ALA A 681 -7.04 -23.80 0.51
C ALA A 681 -8.33 -24.44 1.08
N LEU A 682 -8.61 -24.26 2.38
CA LEU A 682 -9.95 -24.51 2.92
C LEU A 682 -10.83 -23.29 2.64
N ILE A 683 -11.65 -23.38 1.60
CA ILE A 683 -12.57 -22.32 1.20
C ILE A 683 -13.77 -22.30 2.15
N VAL A 684 -14.06 -21.13 2.73
CA VAL A 684 -15.29 -20.86 3.46
C VAL A 684 -16.00 -19.74 2.72
N ASP A 685 -17.10 -20.07 2.05
CA ASP A 685 -17.87 -19.17 1.21
C ASP A 685 -19.37 -19.52 1.32
N TRP A 686 -20.26 -18.63 0.86
CA TRP A 686 -21.69 -18.93 0.81
C TRP A 686 -21.98 -20.16 -0.07
N SER A 687 -21.20 -20.36 -1.13
CA SER A 687 -21.34 -21.46 -2.08
C SER A 687 -20.93 -22.83 -1.50
N GLY A 688 -20.14 -22.87 -0.42
CA GLY A 688 -19.70 -24.11 0.19
C GLY A 688 -18.55 -23.96 1.19
N ILE A 689 -18.30 -25.02 1.96
CA ILE A 689 -17.13 -25.15 2.84
C ILE A 689 -16.32 -26.36 2.40
N TYR A 690 -15.27 -26.14 1.61
CA TYR A 690 -14.57 -27.24 0.94
C TYR A 690 -13.10 -26.94 0.66
N LYS A 691 -12.34 -28.00 0.40
CA LYS A 691 -10.91 -27.95 0.15
C LYS A 691 -10.62 -27.97 -1.36
N ALA A 692 -9.80 -27.04 -1.84
CA ALA A 692 -9.39 -26.96 -3.25
C ALA A 692 -8.11 -26.13 -3.43
N ASP A 693 -7.48 -26.25 -4.60
CA ASP A 693 -6.57 -25.23 -5.12
C ASP A 693 -7.39 -24.11 -5.80
N ILE A 694 -6.87 -22.87 -5.79
CA ILE A 694 -7.48 -21.71 -6.45
C ILE A 694 -6.50 -21.16 -7.49
N GLY A 695 -6.89 -21.18 -8.76
CA GLY A 695 -6.10 -20.68 -9.88
C GLY A 695 -6.48 -19.25 -10.24
N ILE A 696 -5.48 -18.38 -10.35
CA ILE A 696 -5.65 -16.95 -10.63
C ILE A 696 -4.93 -16.59 -11.92
N LYS A 697 -5.60 -15.82 -12.78
CA LYS A 697 -5.03 -15.27 -14.01
C LYS A 697 -5.66 -13.91 -14.35
N TYR A 698 -4.84 -12.94 -14.75
CA TYR A 698 -5.22 -11.55 -15.01
C TYR A 698 -6.00 -10.89 -13.85
N GLY A 699 -5.68 -11.33 -12.63
CA GLY A 699 -6.33 -10.91 -11.39
C GLY A 699 -7.75 -11.44 -11.16
N VAL A 700 -8.16 -12.45 -11.91
CA VAL A 700 -9.48 -13.11 -11.83
C VAL A 700 -9.28 -14.57 -11.42
N ILE A 701 -10.23 -15.11 -10.66
CA ILE A 701 -10.29 -16.55 -10.34
C ILE A 701 -10.69 -17.30 -11.61
N VAL A 702 -9.78 -18.10 -12.18
CA VAL A 702 -10.04 -18.84 -13.43
C VAL A 702 -10.35 -20.31 -13.21
N GLY A 703 -10.00 -20.87 -12.05
CA GLY A 703 -10.32 -22.24 -11.69
C GLY A 703 -10.33 -22.46 -10.18
N ILE A 704 -11.19 -23.35 -9.71
CA ILE A 704 -11.23 -23.84 -8.33
C ILE A 704 -11.36 -25.36 -8.41
N GLY A 705 -10.34 -26.09 -7.95
CA GLY A 705 -10.23 -27.51 -8.24
C GLY A 705 -8.88 -28.08 -7.85
N LYS A 706 -8.31 -28.89 -8.73
CA LYS A 706 -6.97 -29.46 -8.57
C LYS A 706 -6.03 -28.84 -9.60
N ALA A 707 -5.00 -28.15 -9.12
CA ALA A 707 -3.96 -27.55 -9.94
C ALA A 707 -2.79 -28.52 -10.15
N GLY A 708 -1.81 -28.12 -10.97
CA GLY A 708 -0.52 -28.79 -11.09
C GLY A 708 -0.14 -29.09 -12.52
N ASN A 709 0.41 -30.28 -12.77
CA ASN A 709 0.89 -30.69 -14.08
C ASN A 709 0.05 -31.86 -14.64
N PRO A 710 -0.74 -31.65 -15.70
CA PRO A 710 -1.56 -32.71 -16.30
C PRO A 710 -0.74 -33.84 -16.92
N ASP A 711 0.58 -33.65 -17.12
CA ASP A 711 1.43 -34.67 -17.71
C ASP A 711 1.79 -35.81 -16.74
N VAL A 712 1.69 -35.57 -15.42
CA VAL A 712 2.16 -36.52 -14.40
C VAL A 712 1.22 -36.67 -13.20
N MET A 713 0.15 -35.86 -13.11
CA MET A 713 -0.82 -35.87 -12.02
C MET A 713 -2.24 -36.17 -12.51
N GLU A 714 -3.05 -36.81 -11.67
CA GLU A 714 -4.47 -37.05 -11.99
C GLU A 714 -5.31 -35.80 -11.79
N GLY A 715 -6.34 -35.63 -12.64
CA GLY A 715 -7.43 -34.68 -12.39
C GLY A 715 -7.05 -33.20 -12.42
N VAL A 716 -5.89 -32.84 -12.97
CA VAL A 716 -5.51 -31.43 -13.14
C VAL A 716 -6.47 -30.77 -14.13
N ASP A 717 -7.14 -29.71 -13.68
CA ASP A 717 -8.01 -28.94 -14.56
C ASP A 717 -7.17 -28.25 -15.66
N PRO A 718 -7.56 -28.31 -16.94
CA PRO A 718 -6.82 -27.64 -18.02
C PRO A 718 -6.61 -26.14 -17.84
N SER A 719 -7.47 -25.47 -17.06
CA SER A 719 -7.35 -24.05 -16.71
C SER A 719 -6.44 -23.79 -15.50
N MET A 720 -5.98 -24.84 -14.81
CA MET A 720 -5.24 -24.76 -13.55
C MET A 720 -3.81 -25.34 -13.66
N VAL A 721 -3.21 -25.21 -14.85
CA VAL A 721 -1.84 -25.65 -15.09
C VAL A 721 -0.86 -24.73 -14.38
N VAL A 722 0.02 -25.33 -13.57
CA VAL A 722 1.14 -24.62 -12.93
C VAL A 722 2.34 -24.71 -13.85
N GLY A 723 2.79 -23.58 -14.39
CA GLY A 723 3.94 -23.49 -15.30
C GLY A 723 5.12 -22.75 -14.68
N SER A 724 6.13 -22.42 -15.50
CA SER A 724 7.29 -21.63 -15.05
C SER A 724 6.96 -20.19 -14.66
N ASN A 725 5.80 -19.70 -15.07
CA ASN A 725 5.35 -18.32 -14.86
C ASN A 725 4.32 -18.21 -13.73
N THR A 726 4.07 -19.29 -12.99
CA THR A 726 3.06 -19.34 -11.93
C THR A 726 3.71 -19.11 -10.57
N ASP A 727 3.26 -18.09 -9.84
CA ASP A 727 3.60 -17.90 -8.42
C ASP A 727 2.75 -18.81 -7.52
N VAL A 728 3.20 -19.08 -6.29
CA VAL A 728 2.52 -20.01 -5.37
C VAL A 728 2.29 -19.37 -4.01
N ILE A 729 1.03 -19.42 -3.56
CA ILE A 729 0.63 -19.10 -2.19
C ILE A 729 0.23 -20.41 -1.48
N ALA A 730 0.88 -20.70 -0.36
CA ALA A 730 0.56 -21.87 0.46
C ALA A 730 -0.72 -21.63 1.26
N GLY A 731 -1.78 -22.35 0.92
CA GLY A 731 -3.07 -22.35 1.63
C GLY A 731 -3.25 -23.53 2.58
N GLU A 732 -2.31 -24.49 2.64
CA GLU A 732 -2.39 -25.60 3.58
C GLU A 732 -2.51 -25.13 5.03
N GLY A 733 -3.53 -25.62 5.74
CA GLY A 733 -3.82 -25.21 7.11
C GLY A 733 -4.44 -23.80 7.24
N MET A 734 -4.75 -23.13 6.12
CA MET A 734 -5.37 -21.81 6.09
C MET A 734 -6.83 -21.90 5.62
N ILE A 735 -7.65 -20.99 6.13
CA ILE A 735 -9.00 -20.71 5.61
C ILE A 735 -8.90 -19.59 4.58
N VAL A 736 -9.59 -19.73 3.45
CA VAL A 736 -9.71 -18.70 2.42
C VAL A 736 -11.16 -18.26 2.30
N THR A 737 -11.39 -16.95 2.37
CA THR A 737 -12.70 -16.33 2.13
C THR A 737 -12.59 -15.33 0.99
N ALA A 738 -13.73 -14.91 0.44
CA ALA A 738 -13.79 -13.68 -0.32
C ALA A 738 -13.41 -12.49 0.59
N GLY A 739 -12.88 -11.43 -0.02
CA GLY A 739 -12.73 -10.14 0.64
C GLY A 739 -14.09 -9.59 1.07
N GLY A 740 -14.15 -9.05 2.28
CA GLY A 740 -15.39 -8.50 2.81
C GLY A 740 -15.79 -7.21 2.08
N PHE A 741 -17.09 -6.93 2.08
CA PHE A 741 -17.70 -5.75 1.51
C PHE A 741 -18.46 -4.99 2.60
N ASP A 742 -17.92 -3.83 2.98
CA ASP A 742 -18.63 -2.87 3.81
C ASP A 742 -19.43 -1.89 2.95
N SER A 743 -20.75 -2.00 2.99
CA SER A 743 -21.64 -1.19 2.17
C SER A 743 -22.22 0.02 2.88
N HIS A 744 -21.73 0.41 4.07
CA HIS A 744 -22.21 1.59 4.82
C HIS A 744 -21.05 2.43 5.36
N ILE A 745 -20.30 3.06 4.46
CA ILE A 745 -19.12 3.87 4.80
C ILE A 745 -19.42 5.37 4.76
N HIS A 746 -19.07 6.07 5.84
CA HIS A 746 -18.96 7.53 5.84
C HIS A 746 -17.52 7.89 5.53
N PHE A 747 -17.26 8.50 4.37
CA PHE A 747 -15.92 8.93 3.94
C PHE A 747 -15.45 10.18 4.72
N ILE A 748 -15.24 10.00 6.02
CA ILE A 748 -14.82 11.02 6.98
C ILE A 748 -13.31 11.23 6.92
N CYS A 749 -12.53 10.14 6.86
CA CYS A 749 -11.09 10.21 6.72
C CYS A 749 -10.52 9.03 5.92
N PRO A 750 -9.40 9.21 5.18
CA PRO A 750 -8.81 8.14 4.37
C PRO A 750 -8.25 6.97 5.20
N GLN A 751 -7.94 7.18 6.49
CA GLN A 751 -7.38 6.15 7.36
C GLN A 751 -8.31 4.95 7.54
N GLN A 752 -9.62 5.16 7.39
CA GLN A 752 -10.62 4.08 7.42
C GLN A 752 -10.33 3.00 6.37
N ALA A 753 -9.74 3.36 5.22
CA ALA A 753 -9.37 2.39 4.19
C ALA A 753 -8.30 1.40 4.71
N TYR A 754 -7.32 1.89 5.46
CA TYR A 754 -6.24 1.07 6.01
C TYR A 754 -6.75 0.15 7.13
N GLU A 755 -7.66 0.62 7.96
CA GLU A 755 -8.33 -0.21 8.98
C GLU A 755 -9.26 -1.26 8.35
N SER A 756 -9.98 -0.88 7.28
CA SER A 756 -10.86 -1.81 6.56
C SER A 756 -10.04 -2.96 5.95
N ILE A 757 -8.99 -2.64 5.18
CA ILE A 757 -8.19 -3.69 4.52
C ILE A 757 -7.39 -4.53 5.51
N SER A 758 -6.90 -3.95 6.61
CA SER A 758 -6.19 -4.71 7.64
C SER A 758 -7.09 -5.75 8.33
N SER A 759 -8.41 -5.52 8.34
CA SER A 759 -9.41 -6.45 8.87
C SER A 759 -9.90 -7.50 7.86
N GLY A 760 -9.56 -7.38 6.57
CA GLY A 760 -10.00 -8.28 5.49
C GLY A 760 -11.16 -7.75 4.63
N ILE A 761 -11.55 -6.48 4.77
CA ILE A 761 -12.46 -5.81 3.82
C ILE A 761 -11.68 -5.45 2.56
N THR A 762 -12.20 -5.75 1.37
CA THR A 762 -11.58 -5.38 0.08
C THR A 762 -12.43 -4.41 -0.74
N THR A 763 -13.68 -4.18 -0.32
CA THR A 763 -14.61 -3.26 -0.98
C THR A 763 -15.32 -2.38 0.03
N ILE A 764 -15.39 -1.09 -0.26
CA ILE A 764 -16.11 -0.10 0.54
C ILE A 764 -17.10 0.69 -0.33
N LEU A 765 -18.31 0.91 0.18
CA LEU A 765 -19.32 1.74 -0.46
C LEU A 765 -19.96 2.69 0.54
N GLY A 766 -20.11 3.95 0.12
CA GLY A 766 -20.87 4.96 0.87
C GLY A 766 -20.59 6.37 0.37
N GLY A 767 -20.64 7.38 1.22
CA GLY A 767 -20.57 8.78 0.78
C GLY A 767 -19.92 9.71 1.80
N GLY A 768 -19.43 10.85 1.33
CA GLY A 768 -18.77 11.83 2.18
C GLY A 768 -17.79 12.72 1.43
N THR A 769 -17.35 13.79 2.09
CA THR A 769 -16.38 14.76 1.56
C THR A 769 -15.30 15.12 2.58
N GLY A 770 -14.94 14.21 3.48
CA GLY A 770 -14.14 14.50 4.68
C GLY A 770 -15.02 14.86 5.89
N PRO A 771 -14.45 15.36 6.99
CA PRO A 771 -15.13 15.50 8.29
C PRO A 771 -16.05 16.74 8.36
N SER A 772 -16.97 16.88 7.40
CA SER A 772 -18.02 17.90 7.41
C SER A 772 -19.23 17.41 8.22
N ALA A 773 -20.04 18.31 8.76
CA ALA A 773 -21.26 17.94 9.50
C ALA A 773 -22.15 16.98 8.68
N GLY A 774 -22.33 17.26 7.37
CA GLY A 774 -23.10 16.40 6.49
C GLY A 774 -22.52 14.99 6.30
N THR A 775 -21.19 14.85 6.27
CA THR A 775 -20.53 13.53 6.12
C THR A 775 -20.48 12.78 7.45
N ASN A 776 -20.25 13.49 8.56
CA ASN A 776 -20.26 12.92 9.90
C ASN A 776 -21.63 12.34 10.26
N ALA A 777 -22.71 12.84 9.64
CA ALA A 777 -24.06 12.35 9.84
C ALA A 777 -24.56 11.42 8.73
N THR A 778 -24.13 11.60 7.47
CA THR A 778 -24.77 10.92 6.32
C THR A 778 -23.75 10.41 5.28
N THR A 779 -23.99 9.21 4.73
CA THR A 779 -23.26 8.67 3.56
C THR A 779 -23.63 9.34 2.25
N CYS A 780 -23.44 10.65 2.15
CA CYS A 780 -23.77 11.43 0.96
C CYS A 780 -22.54 12.18 0.43
N THR A 781 -22.24 12.01 -0.86
CA THR A 781 -21.31 12.87 -1.60
C THR A 781 -22.11 13.82 -2.50
N PRO A 782 -22.52 15.01 -2.04
CA PRO A 782 -23.46 15.85 -2.75
C PRO A 782 -22.81 16.61 -3.93
N GLY A 783 -23.41 16.48 -5.11
CA GLY A 783 -23.13 17.31 -6.28
C GLY A 783 -21.91 16.87 -7.10
N LYS A 784 -21.96 17.15 -8.41
CA LYS A 784 -21.00 16.65 -9.41
C LYS A 784 -19.53 16.95 -9.10
N THR A 785 -19.25 18.12 -8.53
CA THR A 785 -17.87 18.54 -8.21
C THR A 785 -17.27 17.69 -7.09
N HIS A 786 -18.03 17.42 -6.03
CA HIS A 786 -17.56 16.58 -4.93
C HIS A 786 -17.49 15.11 -5.36
N ILE A 787 -18.47 14.62 -6.14
CA ILE A 787 -18.42 13.26 -6.70
C ILE A 787 -17.14 13.05 -7.50
N LYS A 788 -16.83 13.94 -8.45
CA LYS A 788 -15.58 13.88 -9.22
C LYS A 788 -14.35 13.85 -8.31
N ARG A 789 -14.26 14.80 -7.36
CA ARG A 789 -13.08 14.93 -6.49
C ARG A 789 -12.91 13.73 -5.57
N MET A 790 -13.99 13.17 -5.04
CA MET A 790 -13.93 12.00 -4.18
C MET A 790 -13.56 10.74 -4.95
N LEU A 791 -14.09 10.56 -6.18
CA LEU A 791 -13.63 9.47 -7.06
C LEU A 791 -12.13 9.57 -7.35
N GLN A 792 -11.62 10.78 -7.61
CA GLN A 792 -10.18 11.02 -7.82
C GLN A 792 -9.35 10.81 -6.55
N ALA A 793 -9.84 11.20 -5.38
CA ALA A 793 -9.15 11.00 -4.11
C ALA A 793 -9.12 9.53 -3.69
N CYS A 794 -10.19 8.78 -3.98
CA CYS A 794 -10.28 7.36 -3.67
C CYS A 794 -9.49 6.47 -4.64
N ASP A 795 -9.01 7.02 -5.76
CA ASP A 795 -8.23 6.34 -6.81
C ASP A 795 -6.83 5.88 -6.36
N GLU A 796 -6.46 6.18 -5.12
CA GLU A 796 -5.22 5.76 -4.47
C GLU A 796 -5.44 4.71 -3.37
N LEU A 797 -6.70 4.46 -3.01
CA LEU A 797 -7.00 3.55 -1.93
C LEU A 797 -6.83 2.10 -2.41
N PRO A 798 -6.21 1.22 -1.61
CA PRO A 798 -5.97 -0.18 -1.99
C PRO A 798 -7.25 -1.04 -1.89
N LEU A 799 -8.41 -0.47 -2.19
CA LEU A 799 -9.74 -1.06 -2.04
C LEU A 799 -10.55 -0.82 -3.31
N ASN A 800 -11.53 -1.69 -3.57
CA ASN A 800 -12.60 -1.32 -4.49
C ASN A 800 -13.51 -0.28 -3.81
N VAL A 801 -13.98 0.70 -4.57
CA VAL A 801 -14.72 1.85 -4.04
C VAL A 801 -16.00 2.11 -4.82
N GLY A 802 -17.11 2.32 -4.11
CA GLY A 802 -18.35 2.86 -4.66
C GLY A 802 -18.78 4.12 -3.91
N ILE A 803 -19.23 5.15 -4.63
CA ILE A 803 -19.72 6.41 -4.02
C ILE A 803 -21.24 6.53 -4.15
N THR A 804 -21.89 6.96 -3.07
CA THR A 804 -23.32 7.29 -3.01
C THR A 804 -23.55 8.80 -3.00
N GLY A 805 -24.55 9.24 -3.79
CA GLY A 805 -25.02 10.62 -3.79
C GLY A 805 -26.09 10.87 -2.73
N LYS A 806 -26.57 12.11 -2.64
CA LYS A 806 -27.72 12.48 -1.81
C LYS A 806 -29.01 12.23 -2.58
N GLY A 807 -29.93 11.45 -2.01
CA GLY A 807 -31.24 11.10 -2.58
C GLY A 807 -32.40 12.01 -2.13
N ASN A 808 -32.19 12.89 -1.16
CA ASN A 808 -33.24 13.75 -0.60
C ASN A 808 -33.52 14.97 -1.50
N ASP A 809 -34.30 14.77 -2.56
CA ASP A 809 -34.90 15.85 -3.36
C ASP A 809 -36.26 15.38 -3.90
N SER A 810 -37.23 16.30 -3.94
CA SER A 810 -38.54 16.03 -4.54
C SER A 810 -38.57 16.26 -6.05
N ASP A 811 -37.55 16.91 -6.62
CA ASP A 811 -37.34 17.07 -8.07
C ASP A 811 -36.23 16.13 -8.56
N PRO A 812 -36.42 15.38 -9.67
CA PRO A 812 -35.47 14.37 -10.11
C PRO A 812 -34.16 14.94 -10.70
N ARG A 813 -34.15 16.19 -11.17
CA ARG A 813 -33.04 16.73 -11.99
C ARG A 813 -31.71 16.67 -11.26
N ALA A 814 -31.67 17.10 -10.00
CA ALA A 814 -30.45 17.12 -9.21
C ALA A 814 -29.93 15.70 -8.88
N LEU A 815 -30.84 14.73 -8.76
CA LEU A 815 -30.48 13.33 -8.51
C LEU A 815 -29.90 12.67 -9.77
N GLN A 816 -30.50 12.93 -10.93
CA GLN A 816 -30.00 12.46 -12.23
C GLN A 816 -28.60 13.01 -12.53
N GLU A 817 -28.33 14.29 -12.22
CA GLU A 817 -27.00 14.87 -12.36
C GLU A 817 -25.93 14.11 -11.54
N GLN A 818 -26.28 13.65 -10.34
CA GLN A 818 -25.37 12.86 -9.50
C GLN A 818 -25.13 11.47 -10.10
N ALA A 819 -26.17 10.81 -10.61
CA ALA A 819 -26.04 9.53 -11.30
C ALA A 819 -25.10 9.63 -12.50
N VAL A 820 -25.27 10.65 -13.35
CA VAL A 820 -24.39 10.92 -14.50
C VAL A 820 -22.97 11.30 -14.07
N ALA A 821 -22.81 11.96 -12.93
CA ALA A 821 -21.50 12.31 -12.38
C ALA A 821 -20.72 11.10 -11.82
N GLY A 822 -21.36 9.95 -11.59
CA GLY A 822 -20.65 8.71 -11.26
C GLY A 822 -21.03 8.01 -9.97
N VAL A 823 -22.09 8.42 -9.27
CA VAL A 823 -22.54 7.67 -8.09
C VAL A 823 -23.09 6.30 -8.50
N CYS A 824 -22.88 5.30 -7.65
CA CYS A 824 -23.40 3.93 -7.83
C CYS A 824 -24.67 3.65 -7.01
N GLY A 825 -25.14 4.65 -6.24
CA GLY A 825 -26.38 4.63 -5.47
C GLY A 825 -26.72 6.00 -4.90
N LEU A 826 -27.92 6.14 -4.34
CA LEU A 826 -28.37 7.36 -3.66
C LEU A 826 -28.83 7.05 -2.23
N LYS A 827 -28.36 7.84 -1.26
CA LYS A 827 -28.76 7.74 0.15
C LYS A 827 -29.88 8.74 0.46
N LEU A 828 -31.01 8.24 0.92
CA LEU A 828 -32.03 9.00 1.63
C LEU A 828 -31.69 9.02 3.12
N HIS A 829 -31.64 10.21 3.72
CA HIS A 829 -31.34 10.39 5.15
C HIS A 829 -32.27 11.39 5.84
N GLU A 830 -32.68 11.11 7.08
CA GLU A 830 -33.64 11.95 7.80
C GLU A 830 -33.11 13.36 8.08
N ASP A 831 -31.82 13.50 8.37
CA ASP A 831 -31.11 14.79 8.53
C ASP A 831 -31.22 15.69 7.29
N TRP A 832 -31.53 15.13 6.11
CA TRP A 832 -31.83 15.86 4.88
C TRP A 832 -33.32 15.84 4.50
N GLY A 833 -34.17 15.21 5.30
CA GLY A 833 -35.62 15.04 5.10
C GLY A 833 -35.98 13.80 4.28
N THR A 834 -36.15 12.63 4.92
CA THR A 834 -36.60 11.38 4.28
C THR A 834 -38.13 11.35 4.16
N THR A 835 -38.69 12.30 3.43
CA THR A 835 -40.15 12.43 3.26
C THR A 835 -40.68 11.49 2.17
N PRO A 836 -41.98 11.15 2.15
CA PRO A 836 -42.60 10.34 1.10
C PRO A 836 -42.34 10.85 -0.33
N ALA A 837 -42.28 12.17 -0.53
CA ALA A 837 -41.98 12.77 -1.82
C ALA A 837 -40.53 12.52 -2.26
N ALA A 838 -39.56 12.70 -1.35
CA ALA A 838 -38.15 12.42 -1.63
C ALA A 838 -37.91 10.92 -1.88
N ILE A 839 -38.56 10.04 -1.11
CA ILE A 839 -38.52 8.59 -1.31
C ILE A 839 -38.98 8.22 -2.73
N ASP A 840 -40.13 8.74 -3.15
CA ASP A 840 -40.71 8.40 -4.46
C ASP A 840 -39.85 8.89 -5.62
N THR A 841 -39.35 10.12 -5.55
CA THR A 841 -38.48 10.71 -6.56
C THR A 841 -37.14 9.98 -6.63
N CYS A 842 -36.48 9.72 -5.49
CA CYS A 842 -35.20 9.02 -5.45
C CYS A 842 -35.30 7.60 -6.03
N LEU A 843 -36.34 6.84 -5.66
CA LEU A 843 -36.55 5.50 -6.21
C LEU A 843 -36.81 5.54 -7.71
N SER A 844 -37.56 6.54 -8.22
CA SER A 844 -37.81 6.70 -9.66
C SER A 844 -36.51 6.95 -10.45
N VAL A 845 -35.61 7.79 -9.91
CA VAL A 845 -34.29 8.05 -10.51
C VAL A 845 -33.39 6.82 -10.42
N CYS A 846 -33.44 6.07 -9.31
CA CYS A 846 -32.69 4.83 -9.18
C CYS A 846 -33.18 3.76 -10.16
N ASP A 847 -34.50 3.67 -10.41
CA ASP A 847 -35.09 2.81 -11.42
C ASP A 847 -34.64 3.18 -12.85
N GLU A 848 -34.51 4.47 -13.15
CA GLU A 848 -34.02 4.99 -14.43
C GLU A 848 -32.55 4.62 -14.69
N HIS A 849 -31.70 4.72 -13.67
CA HIS A 849 -30.24 4.57 -13.80
C HIS A 849 -29.70 3.19 -13.40
N ASP A 850 -30.57 2.27 -12.96
CA ASP A 850 -30.22 0.94 -12.42
C ASP A 850 -29.17 0.98 -11.30
N ILE A 851 -29.34 1.93 -10.36
CA ILE A 851 -28.50 2.08 -9.17
C ILE A 851 -29.30 1.77 -7.90
N GLN A 852 -28.64 1.46 -6.78
CA GLN A 852 -29.37 1.13 -5.54
C GLN A 852 -29.85 2.40 -4.80
N THR A 853 -31.02 2.30 -4.17
CA THR A 853 -31.50 3.27 -3.18
C THR A 853 -31.19 2.75 -1.78
N LEU A 854 -30.50 3.58 -0.99
CA LEU A 854 -30.15 3.29 0.39
C LEU A 854 -30.92 4.25 1.28
N ILE A 855 -31.51 3.77 2.38
CA ILE A 855 -32.41 4.60 3.18
C ILE A 855 -32.11 4.50 4.68
N HIS A 856 -32.09 5.68 5.29
CA HIS A 856 -32.29 5.94 6.71
C HIS A 856 -33.63 6.69 6.81
N THR A 857 -34.62 6.08 7.45
CA THR A 857 -36.01 6.56 7.43
C THR A 857 -36.26 7.64 8.50
N ASP A 858 -37.45 8.24 8.48
CA ASP A 858 -37.87 9.33 9.38
C ASP A 858 -38.07 8.82 10.83
N THR A 859 -37.07 8.95 11.70
CA THR A 859 -37.14 8.49 13.10
C THR A 859 -38.24 9.24 13.85
N LEU A 860 -38.40 10.52 13.55
CA LEU A 860 -39.35 11.42 14.20
C LEU A 860 -40.80 11.11 13.85
N ASN A 861 -41.03 10.30 12.81
CA ASN A 861 -42.36 10.09 12.22
C ASN A 861 -43.01 11.41 11.77
N GLU A 862 -42.21 12.40 11.38
CA GLU A 862 -42.67 13.77 11.07
C GLU A 862 -43.64 13.77 9.88
N SER A 863 -43.29 13.04 8.82
CA SER A 863 -44.10 12.93 7.61
C SER A 863 -45.04 11.72 7.61
N GLY A 864 -44.95 10.85 8.61
CA GLY A 864 -45.74 9.64 8.77
C GLY A 864 -44.98 8.52 9.49
N PHE A 865 -45.70 7.45 9.83
CA PHE A 865 -45.12 6.25 10.43
C PHE A 865 -44.51 5.33 9.37
N VAL A 866 -43.95 4.19 9.80
CA VAL A 866 -43.28 3.22 8.93
C VAL A 866 -44.16 2.77 7.76
N GLU A 867 -45.49 2.65 7.95
CA GLU A 867 -46.41 2.24 6.89
C GLU A 867 -46.54 3.29 5.78
N GLN A 868 -46.39 4.58 6.08
CA GLN A 868 -46.36 5.63 5.06
C GLN A 868 -45.08 5.55 4.23
N THR A 869 -43.93 5.31 4.85
CA THR A 869 -42.67 5.07 4.15
C THR A 869 -42.76 3.82 3.26
N ILE A 870 -43.31 2.72 3.77
CA ILE A 870 -43.54 1.49 2.99
C ILE A 870 -44.46 1.76 1.79
N LYS A 871 -45.53 2.53 1.97
CA LYS A 871 -46.42 2.96 0.86
C LYS A 871 -45.67 3.81 -0.17
N ALA A 872 -44.79 4.71 0.25
CA ALA A 872 -43.98 5.55 -0.65
C ALA A 872 -42.97 4.72 -1.45
N ILE A 873 -42.47 3.61 -0.89
CA ILE A 873 -41.57 2.69 -1.59
C ILE A 873 -42.26 2.00 -2.78
N LYS A 874 -43.59 1.78 -2.72
CA LYS A 874 -44.40 1.20 -3.82
C LYS A 874 -43.87 -0.16 -4.32
N GLY A 875 -43.35 -0.99 -3.42
CA GLY A 875 -42.82 -2.32 -3.75
C GLY A 875 -41.53 -2.33 -4.56
N ARG A 876 -40.85 -1.18 -4.73
CA ARG A 876 -39.55 -1.09 -5.41
C ARG A 876 -38.40 -1.57 -4.51
N ALA A 877 -37.35 -2.10 -5.13
CA ALA A 877 -36.16 -2.55 -4.41
C ALA A 877 -35.53 -1.41 -3.61
N ILE A 878 -35.26 -1.63 -2.32
CA ILE A 878 -34.64 -0.64 -1.45
C ILE A 878 -33.77 -1.31 -0.39
N HIS A 879 -32.58 -0.74 -0.15
CA HIS A 879 -31.69 -1.16 0.91
C HIS A 879 -31.95 -0.32 2.17
N THR A 880 -32.53 -0.94 3.19
CA THR A 880 -32.70 -0.31 4.51
C THR A 880 -31.43 -0.49 5.34
N TYR A 881 -30.75 0.61 5.65
CA TYR A 881 -29.63 0.61 6.58
C TYR A 881 -30.10 0.45 8.02
N HIS A 882 -29.18 -0.02 8.88
CA HIS A 882 -29.35 -0.19 10.35
C HIS A 882 -30.80 -0.48 10.75
N THR A 883 -31.34 -1.57 10.16
CA THR A 883 -32.78 -1.86 10.12
C THR A 883 -33.41 -2.01 11.50
N GLU A 884 -32.63 -2.33 12.53
CA GLU A 884 -33.08 -2.35 13.92
C GLU A 884 -33.50 -0.99 14.46
N GLY A 885 -32.86 0.09 14.00
CA GLY A 885 -33.26 1.47 14.25
C GLY A 885 -32.42 2.25 15.26
N ALA A 886 -31.45 1.67 15.97
CA ALA A 886 -30.53 2.44 16.83
C ALA A 886 -29.64 3.39 16.02
N GLY A 887 -29.19 2.94 14.84
CA GLY A 887 -28.53 3.78 13.82
C GLY A 887 -29.49 4.76 13.11
N GLY A 888 -30.81 4.60 13.31
CA GLY A 888 -31.86 5.52 12.91
C GLY A 888 -32.93 4.92 12.01
N GLY A 889 -34.13 5.49 12.10
CA GLY A 889 -35.33 5.03 11.43
C GLY A 889 -36.56 5.10 12.33
N HIS A 890 -37.75 4.93 11.75
CA HIS A 890 -39.05 5.08 12.43
C HIS A 890 -39.06 4.46 13.83
N ALA A 891 -39.23 5.31 14.85
CA ALA A 891 -39.28 4.86 16.23
C ALA A 891 -40.72 4.44 16.61
N PRO A 892 -40.93 3.26 17.22
CA PRO A 892 -39.93 2.23 17.56
C PRO A 892 -39.83 1.08 16.54
N ASP A 893 -40.57 1.10 15.44
CA ASP A 893 -40.99 -0.08 14.68
C ASP A 893 -40.37 -0.24 13.28
N ILE A 894 -39.32 0.52 12.95
CA ILE A 894 -38.59 0.37 11.68
C ILE A 894 -38.12 -1.07 11.41
N ILE A 895 -37.80 -1.83 12.45
CA ILE A 895 -37.37 -3.24 12.32
C ILE A 895 -38.42 -4.13 11.63
N SER A 896 -39.68 -3.71 11.60
CA SER A 896 -40.77 -4.44 10.92
C SER A 896 -40.55 -4.58 9.41
N VAL A 897 -39.77 -3.72 8.77
CA VAL A 897 -39.57 -3.72 7.30
C VAL A 897 -38.96 -5.00 6.75
N VAL A 898 -38.36 -5.85 7.61
CA VAL A 898 -37.81 -7.16 7.22
C VAL A 898 -38.89 -8.12 6.68
N GLU A 899 -40.18 -7.85 6.92
CA GLU A 899 -41.31 -8.64 6.42
C GLU A 899 -41.61 -8.44 4.92
N HIS A 900 -40.99 -7.45 4.29
CA HIS A 900 -41.31 -7.06 2.92
C HIS A 900 -40.36 -7.68 1.88
N PRO A 901 -40.89 -8.15 0.73
CA PRO A 901 -40.11 -8.84 -0.29
C PRO A 901 -39.16 -7.93 -1.07
N ASN A 902 -39.43 -6.63 -1.12
CA ASN A 902 -38.62 -5.65 -1.85
C ASN A 902 -37.58 -4.95 -0.97
N VAL A 903 -37.52 -5.28 0.32
CA VAL A 903 -36.57 -4.69 1.27
C VAL A 903 -35.33 -5.58 1.38
N LEU A 904 -34.15 -4.95 1.33
CA LEU A 904 -32.84 -5.57 1.45
C LEU A 904 -32.19 -5.08 2.75
N PRO A 905 -32.48 -5.72 3.89
CA PRO A 905 -32.15 -5.17 5.20
C PRO A 905 -30.69 -5.43 5.61
N SER A 906 -30.02 -4.38 6.08
CA SER A 906 -28.71 -4.47 6.73
C SER A 906 -28.73 -3.95 8.17
N SER A 907 -27.76 -4.42 8.94
CA SER A 907 -27.39 -3.87 10.26
C SER A 907 -26.07 -3.14 10.20
N THR A 908 -25.88 -2.22 11.14
CA THR A 908 -24.59 -1.60 11.45
C THR A 908 -24.01 -2.25 12.69
N ASN A 909 -22.70 -2.11 12.91
CA ASN A 909 -22.00 -3.05 13.78
C ASN A 909 -21.94 -2.74 15.29
N PRO A 910 -22.21 -1.53 15.83
CA PRO A 910 -22.08 -1.34 17.27
C PRO A 910 -23.15 -2.03 18.11
N THR A 911 -24.36 -2.24 17.58
CA THR A 911 -25.39 -3.02 18.28
C THR A 911 -25.06 -4.52 18.29
N ARG A 912 -24.02 -4.95 17.57
CA ARG A 912 -23.79 -6.36 17.23
C ARG A 912 -22.73 -7.02 18.11
N PRO A 913 -23.06 -8.14 18.76
CA PRO A 913 -24.40 -8.50 19.23
C PRO A 913 -24.82 -7.65 20.43
N TYR A 914 -26.02 -7.89 20.95
CA TYR A 914 -26.48 -7.27 22.19
C TYR A 914 -25.60 -7.72 23.37
N THR A 915 -24.92 -6.77 24.03
CA THR A 915 -24.05 -6.99 25.20
C THR A 915 -24.42 -6.06 26.36
N ARG A 916 -23.83 -6.29 27.53
CA ARG A 916 -24.09 -5.47 28.73
C ARG A 916 -23.82 -3.98 28.56
N ASN A 917 -22.84 -3.60 27.74
CA ASN A 917 -22.46 -2.20 27.54
C ASN A 917 -23.14 -1.56 26.32
N THR A 918 -23.90 -2.33 25.54
CA THR A 918 -24.44 -1.86 24.26
C THR A 918 -25.35 -0.63 24.47
N LEU A 919 -26.27 -0.66 25.42
CA LEU A 919 -27.22 0.45 25.62
C LEU A 919 -26.53 1.73 26.10
N ASP A 920 -25.69 1.60 27.14
CA ASP A 920 -25.01 2.74 27.75
C ASP A 920 -24.10 3.46 26.74
N GLU A 921 -23.40 2.71 25.89
CA GLU A 921 -22.54 3.28 24.85
C GLU A 921 -23.34 4.06 23.80
N HIS A 922 -24.49 3.54 23.38
CA HIS A 922 -25.22 4.08 22.24
C HIS A 922 -25.90 5.42 22.53
N LEU A 923 -26.34 5.67 23.77
CA LEU A 923 -26.98 6.92 24.13
C LEU A 923 -26.05 8.12 23.87
N ASP A 924 -24.82 8.08 24.42
CA ASP A 924 -23.85 9.15 24.23
C ASP A 924 -23.35 9.24 22.77
N MET A 925 -23.17 8.09 22.11
CA MET A 925 -22.74 8.02 20.71
C MET A 925 -23.74 8.71 19.77
N LEU A 926 -25.04 8.42 19.96
CA LEU A 926 -26.13 9.01 19.16
C LEU A 926 -26.17 10.52 19.33
N MET A 927 -26.05 11.01 20.57
CA MET A 927 -26.07 12.45 20.85
C MET A 927 -24.95 13.19 20.12
N VAL A 928 -23.74 12.62 20.07
CA VAL A 928 -22.61 13.22 19.33
C VAL A 928 -22.84 13.20 17.83
N CYS A 929 -23.25 12.07 17.26
CA CYS A 929 -23.36 11.91 15.80
C CYS A 929 -24.43 12.82 15.19
N HIS A 930 -25.57 12.97 15.86
CA HIS A 930 -26.69 13.81 15.40
C HIS A 930 -26.65 15.25 15.92
N HIS A 931 -25.53 15.69 16.51
CA HIS A 931 -25.34 17.05 17.02
C HIS A 931 -26.45 17.49 18.00
N LEU A 932 -26.90 16.56 18.85
CA LEU A 932 -27.94 16.79 19.84
C LEU A 932 -27.40 17.45 21.11
N SER A 933 -28.27 18.11 21.86
CA SER A 933 -27.93 18.81 23.10
C SER A 933 -28.54 18.15 24.32
N LYS A 934 -27.71 17.80 25.30
CA LYS A 934 -28.15 17.35 26.66
C LYS A 934 -28.95 18.42 27.41
N ASN A 935 -28.98 19.66 26.91
CA ASN A 935 -29.74 20.74 27.52
C ASN A 935 -31.15 20.90 26.89
N ILE A 936 -31.51 20.10 25.89
CA ILE A 936 -32.81 20.12 25.22
C ILE A 936 -33.55 18.82 25.61
N PRO A 937 -34.65 18.91 26.39
CA PRO A 937 -35.40 17.72 26.82
C PRO A 937 -35.91 16.86 25.65
N GLU A 938 -36.30 17.49 24.55
CA GLU A 938 -36.77 16.83 23.34
C GLU A 938 -35.66 16.00 22.67
N ASP A 939 -34.42 16.48 22.69
CA ASP A 939 -33.24 15.77 22.14
C ASP A 939 -32.92 14.51 22.96
N ILE A 940 -33.08 14.57 24.29
CA ILE A 940 -32.91 13.40 25.17
C ILE A 940 -34.02 12.39 24.91
N ALA A 941 -35.28 12.84 24.86
CA ALA A 941 -36.42 11.98 24.58
C ALA A 941 -36.29 11.31 23.20
N PHE A 942 -35.79 12.04 22.20
CA PHE A 942 -35.47 11.49 20.88
C PHE A 942 -34.41 10.38 20.97
N ALA A 943 -33.29 10.63 21.65
CA ALA A 943 -32.23 9.65 21.83
C ALA A 943 -32.73 8.39 22.59
N GLU A 944 -33.49 8.57 23.67
CA GLU A 944 -34.08 7.48 24.47
C GLU A 944 -35.11 6.66 23.67
N SER A 945 -35.89 7.31 22.79
CA SER A 945 -36.83 6.59 21.92
C SER A 945 -36.12 5.69 20.90
N ARG A 946 -34.86 6.00 20.59
CA ARG A 946 -34.08 5.35 19.53
C ARG A 946 -33.23 4.18 20.02
N ILE A 947 -32.72 4.25 21.25
CA ILE A 947 -31.89 3.21 21.85
C ILE A 947 -32.76 2.26 22.70
N ARG A 948 -33.11 1.11 22.13
CA ARG A 948 -34.07 0.17 22.73
C ARG A 948 -33.45 -1.22 22.90
N ALA A 949 -33.51 -1.75 24.12
CA ALA A 949 -32.98 -3.09 24.41
C ALA A 949 -33.71 -4.17 23.62
N GLU A 950 -35.02 -4.01 23.48
CA GLU A 950 -35.93 -4.98 22.89
C GLU A 950 -35.67 -5.17 21.39
N THR A 951 -35.48 -4.08 20.63
CA THR A 951 -35.19 -4.17 19.19
C THR A 951 -33.75 -4.62 18.93
N ILE A 952 -32.77 -4.17 19.73
CA ILE A 952 -31.38 -4.64 19.67
C ILE A 952 -31.27 -6.15 19.95
N ALA A 953 -32.03 -6.65 20.94
CA ALA A 953 -32.14 -8.08 21.23
C ALA A 953 -32.84 -8.84 20.09
N ALA A 954 -33.90 -8.27 19.52
CA ALA A 954 -34.59 -8.87 18.39
C ALA A 954 -33.72 -8.93 17.13
N GLU A 955 -32.84 -7.95 16.91
CA GLU A 955 -31.89 -7.92 15.80
C GLU A 955 -30.92 -9.12 15.84
N ASP A 956 -30.47 -9.57 17.03
CA ASP A 956 -29.67 -10.80 17.16
C ASP A 956 -30.41 -12.01 16.60
N VAL A 957 -31.69 -12.14 16.97
CA VAL A 957 -32.57 -13.24 16.57
C VAL A 957 -32.84 -13.17 15.07
N LEU A 958 -33.19 -11.99 14.54
CA LEU A 958 -33.49 -11.80 13.12
C LEU A 958 -32.27 -12.03 12.21
N HIS A 959 -31.06 -11.77 12.69
CA HIS A 959 -29.84 -12.18 11.98
C HIS A 959 -29.74 -13.70 11.88
N ASP A 960 -29.98 -14.42 12.98
CA ASP A 960 -29.83 -15.88 13.03
C ASP A 960 -30.96 -16.59 12.27
N LEU A 961 -32.17 -16.01 12.20
CA LEU A 961 -33.26 -16.46 11.33
C LEU A 961 -32.94 -16.25 9.83
N GLY A 962 -32.06 -15.30 9.49
CA GLY A 962 -31.87 -14.87 8.11
C GLY A 962 -32.91 -13.83 7.64
N ALA A 963 -33.56 -13.13 8.56
CA ALA A 963 -34.46 -12.02 8.24
C ALA A 963 -33.71 -10.68 8.03
N ILE A 964 -32.53 -10.52 8.63
CA ILE A 964 -31.59 -9.45 8.26
C ILE A 964 -30.48 -10.03 7.40
N SER A 965 -30.21 -9.40 6.27
CA SER A 965 -29.49 -10.02 5.16
C SER A 965 -28.04 -9.59 5.05
N MET A 966 -27.66 -8.47 5.67
CA MET A 966 -26.33 -7.87 5.53
C MET A 966 -25.79 -7.27 6.83
N MET A 967 -24.47 -7.20 6.92
CA MET A 967 -23.71 -6.52 7.97
C MET A 967 -22.87 -5.42 7.34
N SER A 968 -22.79 -4.27 8.00
CA SER A 968 -22.02 -3.10 7.56
C SER A 968 -21.44 -2.35 8.77
N SER A 969 -20.57 -1.36 8.56
CA SER A 969 -19.99 -0.64 9.69
C SER A 969 -20.85 0.49 10.21
N ASP A 970 -21.10 1.51 9.39
CA ASP A 970 -21.44 2.91 9.76
C ASP A 970 -20.21 3.74 10.20
N SER A 971 -19.10 3.59 9.45
CA SER A 971 -17.75 3.96 9.89
C SER A 971 -17.62 5.38 10.45
N GLN A 972 -17.25 5.50 11.73
CA GLN A 972 -17.10 6.77 12.47
C GLN A 972 -18.37 7.64 12.60
N ALA A 973 -19.54 7.12 12.23
CA ALA A 973 -20.83 7.79 12.31
C ALA A 973 -21.87 6.88 12.99
N MET A 974 -21.51 6.34 14.16
CA MET A 974 -22.17 5.22 14.84
C MET A 974 -21.74 3.82 14.35
N GLY A 975 -20.46 3.65 14.01
CA GLY A 975 -19.94 2.38 13.50
C GLY A 975 -18.43 2.29 13.38
N ARG A 976 -17.93 1.06 13.18
CA ARG A 976 -16.49 0.74 13.22
C ARG A 976 -16.05 -0.02 11.97
N CYS A 977 -15.34 0.63 11.03
CA CYS A 977 -14.97 0.00 9.75
C CYS A 977 -14.18 -1.32 9.88
N GLY A 978 -13.27 -1.42 10.85
CA GLY A 978 -12.45 -2.62 11.08
C GLY A 978 -13.17 -3.79 11.79
N GLU A 979 -14.46 -3.66 12.12
CA GLU A 979 -15.18 -4.65 12.94
C GLU A 979 -16.37 -5.33 12.23
N VAL A 980 -16.61 -5.09 10.93
CA VAL A 980 -17.73 -5.72 10.21
C VAL A 980 -17.65 -7.25 10.26
N ILE A 981 -16.48 -7.81 9.95
CA ILE A 981 -16.26 -9.27 9.98
C ILE A 981 -16.31 -9.77 11.43
N LEU A 982 -15.62 -9.10 12.35
CA LEU A 982 -15.57 -9.45 13.78
C LEU A 982 -16.97 -9.58 14.38
N ARG A 983 -17.81 -8.56 14.17
CA ARG A 983 -19.14 -8.43 14.76
C ARG A 983 -20.14 -9.41 14.15
N THR A 984 -19.93 -9.79 12.89
CA THR A 984 -20.65 -10.90 12.25
C THR A 984 -20.44 -12.19 13.04
N TRP A 985 -19.18 -12.55 13.33
CA TRP A 985 -18.85 -13.80 14.02
C TRP A 985 -19.18 -13.77 15.51
N HIS A 986 -19.07 -12.62 16.18
CA HIS A 986 -19.61 -12.45 17.53
C HIS A 986 -21.12 -12.75 17.58
N THR A 987 -21.88 -12.25 16.60
CA THR A 987 -23.34 -12.44 16.55
C THR A 987 -23.71 -13.90 16.28
N ALA A 988 -23.02 -14.57 15.35
CA ALA A 988 -23.20 -16.00 15.11
C ALA A 988 -22.86 -16.84 16.34
N HIS A 989 -21.75 -16.54 17.01
CA HIS A 989 -21.35 -17.21 18.24
C HIS A 989 -22.38 -17.04 19.36
N LYS A 990 -22.80 -15.81 19.65
CA LYS A 990 -23.76 -15.54 20.71
C LYS A 990 -25.08 -16.28 20.46
N ASN A 991 -25.58 -16.23 19.23
CA ASN A 991 -26.81 -16.95 18.89
C ASN A 991 -26.64 -18.47 19.04
N LYS A 992 -25.50 -19.05 18.66
CA LYS A 992 -25.23 -20.45 18.96
C LYS A 992 -25.29 -20.76 20.46
N VAL A 993 -24.64 -19.94 21.29
CA VAL A 993 -24.59 -20.15 22.75
C VAL A 993 -25.97 -20.06 23.38
N GLN A 994 -26.78 -19.07 22.98
CA GLN A 994 -28.10 -18.84 23.60
C GLN A 994 -29.23 -19.69 22.99
N ARG A 995 -29.16 -20.01 21.69
CA ARG A 995 -30.25 -20.62 20.93
C ARG A 995 -29.95 -22.05 20.48
N GLY A 996 -28.71 -22.53 20.61
CA GLY A 996 -28.28 -23.84 20.15
C GLY A 996 -28.00 -23.89 18.65
N GLN A 997 -28.01 -25.10 18.09
CA GLN A 997 -27.83 -25.33 16.66
C GLN A 997 -29.03 -24.79 15.87
N LEU A 998 -28.79 -24.37 14.62
CA LEU A 998 -29.90 -24.12 13.70
C LEU A 998 -30.54 -25.46 13.30
N PRO A 999 -31.85 -25.48 12.97
CA PRO A 999 -32.52 -26.69 12.50
C PRO A 999 -31.81 -27.38 11.34
N GLU A 1000 -31.21 -26.61 10.43
CA GLU A 1000 -30.46 -27.11 9.27
C GLU A 1000 -29.10 -27.74 9.63
N ASP A 1001 -28.56 -27.42 10.82
CA ASP A 1001 -27.29 -27.92 11.35
C ASP A 1001 -27.48 -29.06 12.37
N GLU A 1002 -28.70 -29.33 12.82
CA GLU A 1002 -29.02 -30.38 13.79
C GLU A 1002 -28.54 -31.77 13.31
N GLY A 1003 -27.85 -32.49 14.19
CA GLY A 1003 -27.32 -33.83 13.88
C GLY A 1003 -26.12 -33.87 12.93
N THR A 1004 -25.66 -32.75 12.40
CA THR A 1004 -24.51 -32.71 11.48
C THR A 1004 -23.15 -32.73 12.20
N GLY A 1005 -23.13 -32.36 13.49
CA GLY A 1005 -21.92 -32.16 14.29
C GLY A 1005 -21.15 -30.87 13.97
N ALA A 1006 -21.72 -29.97 13.17
CA ALA A 1006 -21.10 -28.72 12.73
C ALA A 1006 -22.15 -27.60 12.63
N ASP A 1007 -21.71 -26.40 12.26
CA ASP A 1007 -22.51 -25.18 12.10
C ASP A 1007 -22.41 -24.63 10.67
N ASN A 1008 -22.22 -25.51 9.68
CA ASN A 1008 -21.95 -25.11 8.29
C ASN A 1008 -23.05 -24.18 7.75
N PHE A 1009 -24.32 -24.48 8.02
CA PHE A 1009 -25.42 -23.68 7.52
C PHE A 1009 -25.44 -22.30 8.18
N ARG A 1010 -25.26 -22.22 9.51
CA ARG A 1010 -25.07 -20.93 10.21
C ARG A 1010 -23.89 -20.15 9.63
N VAL A 1011 -22.74 -20.80 9.42
CA VAL A 1011 -21.55 -20.14 8.88
C VAL A 1011 -21.79 -19.58 7.47
N LYS A 1012 -22.44 -20.35 6.58
CA LYS A 1012 -22.84 -19.88 5.24
C LYS A 1012 -23.84 -18.73 5.31
N ARG A 1013 -24.80 -18.78 6.23
CA ARG A 1013 -25.75 -17.68 6.51
C ARG A 1013 -25.02 -16.40 6.89
N TYR A 1014 -24.07 -16.47 7.81
CA TYR A 1014 -23.38 -15.29 8.34
C TYR A 1014 -22.29 -14.74 7.41
N ILE A 1015 -21.51 -15.58 6.74
CA ILE A 1015 -20.50 -15.10 5.79
C ILE A 1015 -21.14 -14.36 4.60
N SER A 1016 -22.35 -14.81 4.18
CA SER A 1016 -23.10 -14.15 3.12
C SER A 1016 -23.43 -12.69 3.45
N LYS A 1017 -23.56 -12.33 4.74
CA LYS A 1017 -23.98 -11.00 5.20
C LYS A 1017 -22.96 -9.91 4.92
N TYR A 1018 -21.66 -10.23 4.83
CA TYR A 1018 -20.60 -9.26 4.54
C TYR A 1018 -19.85 -9.54 3.23
N THR A 1019 -20.26 -10.54 2.45
CA THR A 1019 -19.62 -10.89 1.18
C THR A 1019 -20.60 -10.74 0.02
N ILE A 1020 -21.41 -11.77 -0.25
CA ILE A 1020 -22.23 -11.85 -1.45
C ILE A 1020 -23.50 -11.00 -1.36
N ASN A 1021 -24.14 -10.87 -0.20
CA ASN A 1021 -25.41 -10.14 -0.09
C ASN A 1021 -25.24 -8.63 -0.29
N PRO A 1022 -24.21 -7.97 0.28
CA PRO A 1022 -23.89 -6.58 -0.08
C PRO A 1022 -23.57 -6.45 -1.58
N ALA A 1023 -22.83 -7.40 -2.16
CA ALA A 1023 -22.49 -7.37 -3.58
C ALA A 1023 -23.73 -7.52 -4.49
N ILE A 1024 -24.68 -8.38 -4.16
CA ILE A 1024 -25.95 -8.52 -4.89
C ILE A 1024 -26.76 -7.23 -4.76
N THR A 1025 -26.94 -6.75 -3.53
CA THR A 1025 -27.71 -5.54 -3.22
C THR A 1025 -27.23 -4.32 -4.00
N GLN A 1026 -25.91 -4.16 -4.15
CA GLN A 1026 -25.31 -3.00 -4.79
C GLN A 1026 -25.01 -3.21 -6.29
N GLY A 1027 -25.44 -4.33 -6.88
CA GLY A 1027 -25.22 -4.62 -8.31
C GLY A 1027 -23.76 -4.92 -8.70
N MET A 1028 -22.95 -5.37 -7.73
CA MET A 1028 -21.51 -5.62 -7.85
C MET A 1028 -21.14 -7.12 -7.84
N SER A 1029 -22.11 -8.00 -7.60
CA SER A 1029 -21.91 -9.46 -7.45
C SER A 1029 -21.36 -10.16 -8.70
N HIS A 1030 -21.38 -9.51 -9.85
CA HIS A 1030 -20.78 -10.02 -11.08
C HIS A 1030 -19.25 -9.86 -11.13
N VAL A 1031 -18.68 -9.04 -10.24
CA VAL A 1031 -17.23 -8.81 -10.15
C VAL A 1031 -16.66 -9.36 -8.83
N ILE A 1032 -17.39 -9.19 -7.73
CA ILE A 1032 -16.88 -9.46 -6.36
C ILE A 1032 -17.88 -10.24 -5.49
N GLY A 1033 -17.52 -10.47 -4.23
CA GLY A 1033 -18.41 -10.92 -3.17
C GLY A 1033 -18.43 -12.42 -2.88
N SER A 1034 -17.64 -13.23 -3.58
CA SER A 1034 -17.51 -14.67 -3.30
C SER A 1034 -16.29 -15.30 -3.98
N VAL A 1035 -15.91 -16.48 -3.50
CA VAL A 1035 -14.82 -17.30 -4.10
C VAL A 1035 -15.40 -18.13 -5.25
N GLU A 1036 -15.64 -17.51 -6.39
CA GLU A 1036 -16.23 -18.14 -7.58
C GLU A 1036 -15.45 -17.82 -8.85
N VAL A 1037 -15.39 -18.78 -9.79
CA VAL A 1037 -14.72 -18.59 -11.08
C VAL A 1037 -15.36 -17.44 -11.86
N GLY A 1038 -14.52 -16.60 -12.48
CA GLY A 1038 -14.91 -15.40 -13.22
C GLY A 1038 -14.97 -14.13 -12.38
N LYS A 1039 -14.87 -14.22 -11.05
CA LYS A 1039 -14.80 -13.06 -10.15
C LYS A 1039 -13.37 -12.59 -9.92
N LEU A 1040 -13.23 -11.33 -9.52
CA LEU A 1040 -11.96 -10.74 -9.13
C LEU A 1040 -11.35 -11.57 -7.99
N ALA A 1041 -10.04 -11.83 -8.05
CA ALA A 1041 -9.33 -12.57 -7.02
C ALA A 1041 -9.03 -11.70 -5.79
N ASP A 1042 -10.09 -11.19 -5.18
CA ASP A 1042 -10.09 -10.48 -3.90
C ASP A 1042 -10.33 -11.51 -2.79
N LEU A 1043 -9.22 -12.01 -2.24
CA LEU A 1043 -9.20 -13.17 -1.35
C LEU A 1043 -8.49 -12.83 -0.05
N VAL A 1044 -8.96 -13.42 1.04
CA VAL A 1044 -8.38 -13.23 2.38
C VAL A 1044 -7.99 -14.58 2.95
N LEU A 1045 -6.74 -14.68 3.40
CA LEU A 1045 -6.19 -15.87 4.02
C LEU A 1045 -6.17 -15.69 5.54
N TRP A 1046 -6.70 -16.67 6.25
CA TRP A 1046 -6.83 -16.69 7.71
C TRP A 1046 -6.14 -17.93 8.26
N SER A 1047 -5.36 -17.77 9.33
CA SER A 1047 -5.11 -18.94 10.19
C SER A 1047 -6.42 -19.28 10.90
N PRO A 1048 -6.75 -20.57 11.10
CA PRO A 1048 -7.97 -20.96 11.81
C PRO A 1048 -8.10 -20.28 13.18
N ALA A 1049 -6.99 -20.09 13.89
CA ALA A 1049 -6.96 -19.45 15.19
C ALA A 1049 -7.33 -17.96 15.17
N ASN A 1050 -7.02 -17.23 14.08
CA ASN A 1050 -7.30 -15.80 13.94
C ASN A 1050 -8.53 -15.51 13.05
N PHE A 1051 -9.25 -16.54 12.61
CA PHE A 1051 -10.42 -16.36 11.75
C PHE A 1051 -11.42 -15.37 12.37
N GLY A 1052 -11.86 -14.40 11.58
CA GLY A 1052 -12.80 -13.37 12.01
C GLY A 1052 -12.19 -12.20 12.79
N THR A 1053 -10.87 -12.19 13.03
CA THR A 1053 -10.16 -11.08 13.69
C THR A 1053 -9.10 -10.47 12.76
N LYS A 1054 -7.90 -11.04 12.77
CA LYS A 1054 -6.72 -10.52 12.08
C LYS A 1054 -6.32 -11.49 10.96
N PRO A 1055 -6.55 -11.16 9.68
CA PRO A 1055 -6.14 -12.01 8.57
C PRO A 1055 -4.61 -12.14 8.52
N LYS A 1056 -4.13 -13.20 7.88
CA LYS A 1056 -2.70 -13.40 7.59
C LYS A 1056 -2.28 -12.54 6.40
N THR A 1057 -3.07 -12.57 5.34
CA THR A 1057 -2.78 -11.90 4.06
C THR A 1057 -4.08 -11.56 3.33
N VAL A 1058 -4.10 -10.43 2.63
CA VAL A 1058 -5.22 -9.93 1.82
C VAL A 1058 -4.73 -9.68 0.40
N LEU A 1059 -5.43 -10.27 -0.58
CA LEU A 1059 -5.16 -10.12 -2.01
C LEU A 1059 -6.16 -9.15 -2.64
N LYS A 1060 -5.68 -8.34 -3.57
CA LYS A 1060 -6.49 -7.54 -4.49
C LYS A 1060 -6.15 -7.93 -5.92
N SER A 1061 -7.16 -8.35 -6.68
CA SER A 1061 -6.96 -8.84 -8.05
C SER A 1061 -5.79 -9.83 -8.16
N GLY A 1062 -5.70 -10.78 -7.23
CA GLY A 1062 -4.70 -11.84 -7.25
C GLY A 1062 -3.32 -11.48 -6.69
N MET A 1063 -3.04 -10.20 -6.43
CA MET A 1063 -1.76 -9.76 -5.89
C MET A 1063 -1.89 -9.43 -4.40
N ILE A 1064 -0.88 -9.79 -3.61
CA ILE A 1064 -0.88 -9.50 -2.17
C ILE A 1064 -0.82 -7.98 -1.96
N SER A 1065 -1.87 -7.44 -1.34
CA SER A 1065 -2.01 -6.01 -1.03
C SER A 1065 -1.67 -5.72 0.43
N TYR A 1066 -2.06 -6.57 1.37
CA TYR A 1066 -1.71 -6.42 2.79
C TYR A 1066 -1.32 -7.76 3.40
N SER A 1067 -0.41 -7.77 4.38
CA SER A 1067 0.00 -8.99 5.08
C SER A 1067 0.52 -8.71 6.49
N GLN A 1068 0.35 -9.69 7.39
CA GLN A 1068 1.08 -9.75 8.65
C GLN A 1068 2.56 -9.94 8.33
N MET A 1069 3.36 -8.90 8.60
CA MET A 1069 4.76 -8.83 8.23
C MET A 1069 5.60 -8.31 9.40
N GLY A 1070 6.69 -9.02 9.66
CA GLY A 1070 7.66 -8.71 10.71
C GLY A 1070 8.55 -7.51 10.43
N ASP A 1071 9.68 -7.47 11.12
CA ASP A 1071 10.78 -6.54 10.93
C ASP A 1071 11.30 -6.59 9.47
N PRO A 1072 11.17 -5.50 8.69
CA PRO A 1072 11.62 -5.47 7.28
C PRO A 1072 13.12 -5.68 7.08
N ASN A 1073 13.95 -5.45 8.11
CA ASN A 1073 15.39 -5.66 8.05
C ASN A 1073 15.81 -7.09 8.44
N ALA A 1074 14.90 -7.89 8.99
CA ALA A 1074 15.23 -9.20 9.51
C ALA A 1074 15.63 -10.18 8.41
N SER A 1075 16.38 -11.22 8.79
CA SER A 1075 16.79 -12.30 7.89
C SER A 1075 15.61 -13.12 7.33
N ILE A 1076 14.46 -13.11 8.02
CA ILE A 1076 13.21 -13.79 7.63
C ILE A 1076 11.99 -12.94 8.03
N PRO A 1077 10.84 -13.07 7.33
CA PRO A 1077 9.69 -12.17 7.47
C PRO A 1077 8.85 -12.34 8.75
N THR A 1078 9.19 -13.33 9.59
CA THR A 1078 8.44 -13.71 10.80
C THR A 1078 9.06 -13.17 12.10
N VAL A 1079 10.09 -12.32 11.99
CA VAL A 1079 10.74 -11.70 13.14
C VAL A 1079 9.92 -10.53 13.65
N GLU A 1080 9.73 -10.45 14.97
CA GLU A 1080 8.96 -9.40 15.60
C GLU A 1080 9.60 -7.99 15.44
N PRO A 1081 8.77 -6.92 15.35
CA PRO A 1081 7.30 -6.90 15.46
C PRO A 1081 6.54 -7.26 14.18
N ILE A 1082 5.60 -8.20 14.33
CA ILE A 1082 4.62 -8.54 13.29
C ILE A 1082 3.39 -7.62 13.40
N SER A 1083 3.05 -6.96 12.29
CA SER A 1083 1.83 -6.15 12.14
C SER A 1083 1.26 -6.26 10.73
N MET A 1084 0.02 -5.83 10.52
CA MET A 1084 -0.54 -5.69 9.18
C MET A 1084 0.14 -4.52 8.45
N ARG A 1085 0.81 -4.80 7.34
CA ARG A 1085 1.53 -3.82 6.54
C ARG A 1085 1.04 -3.78 5.10
N PRO A 1086 1.04 -2.61 4.43
CA PRO A 1086 0.84 -2.54 2.98
C PRO A 1086 1.99 -3.24 2.26
N MET A 1087 1.65 -4.09 1.30
CA MET A 1087 2.54 -4.82 0.41
C MET A 1087 2.50 -4.21 -0.99
N PHE A 1088 3.27 -4.77 -1.94
CA PHE A 1088 3.39 -4.23 -3.30
C PHE A 1088 2.05 -4.00 -4.02
N GLY A 1089 1.04 -4.86 -3.82
CA GLY A 1089 -0.27 -4.68 -4.44
C GLY A 1089 -1.00 -3.40 -4.00
N SER A 1090 -0.72 -2.87 -2.81
CA SER A 1090 -1.35 -1.62 -2.34
C SER A 1090 -0.89 -0.37 -3.09
N PHE A 1091 0.25 -0.46 -3.78
CA PHE A 1091 0.81 0.67 -4.55
C PHE A 1091 0.43 0.61 -6.04
N LEU A 1092 -0.44 -0.33 -6.43
CA LEU A 1092 -0.89 -0.50 -7.82
C LEU A 1092 -2.40 -0.26 -7.94
N PRO A 1093 -2.83 0.98 -8.26
CA PRO A 1093 -4.25 1.34 -8.37
C PRO A 1093 -5.05 0.48 -9.35
N SER A 1094 -4.43 -0.08 -10.38
CA SER A 1094 -5.11 -0.92 -11.39
C SER A 1094 -5.57 -2.28 -10.86
N LEU A 1095 -5.27 -2.63 -9.60
CA LEU A 1095 -5.80 -3.82 -8.92
C LEU A 1095 -7.14 -3.58 -8.21
N SER A 1096 -7.56 -2.32 -8.13
CA SER A 1096 -8.82 -1.89 -7.52
C SER A 1096 -9.86 -1.53 -8.59
N VAL A 1097 -11.12 -1.61 -8.20
CA VAL A 1097 -12.27 -1.24 -9.02
C VAL A 1097 -12.99 -0.05 -8.42
N THR A 1098 -13.24 0.98 -9.21
CA THR A 1098 -14.17 2.06 -8.90
C THR A 1098 -15.52 1.77 -9.57
N PHE A 1099 -16.53 1.54 -8.75
CA PHE A 1099 -17.89 1.25 -9.21
C PHE A 1099 -18.69 2.54 -9.43
N VAL A 1100 -19.35 2.64 -10.58
CA VAL A 1100 -20.11 3.83 -11.01
C VAL A 1100 -21.45 3.43 -11.64
N SER A 1101 -22.33 4.39 -11.94
CA SER A 1101 -23.55 4.11 -12.72
C SER A 1101 -23.23 3.81 -14.19
N GLN A 1102 -24.06 3.01 -14.85
CA GLN A 1102 -23.97 2.78 -16.29
C GLN A 1102 -24.13 4.08 -17.10
N SER A 1103 -24.95 5.02 -16.62
CA SER A 1103 -25.18 6.31 -17.28
C SER A 1103 -23.95 7.22 -17.27
N SER A 1104 -23.14 7.15 -16.21
CA SER A 1104 -21.89 7.91 -16.13
C SER A 1104 -20.84 7.44 -17.16
N LEU A 1105 -20.79 6.13 -17.44
CA LEU A 1105 -19.98 5.56 -18.53
C LEU A 1105 -20.53 5.95 -19.90
N ALA A 1106 -21.83 5.76 -20.12
CA ALA A 1106 -22.48 6.02 -21.41
C ALA A 1106 -22.40 7.50 -21.82
N SER A 1107 -22.42 8.43 -20.87
CA SER A 1107 -22.25 9.88 -21.11
C SER A 1107 -20.82 10.30 -21.44
N GLY A 1108 -19.82 9.43 -21.20
CA GLY A 1108 -18.40 9.79 -21.29
C GLY A 1108 -17.88 10.62 -20.10
N THR A 1109 -18.72 10.90 -19.09
CA THR A 1109 -18.35 11.74 -17.94
C THR A 1109 -17.18 11.15 -17.16
N ILE A 1110 -17.23 9.85 -16.84
CA ILE A 1110 -16.20 9.19 -16.03
C ILE A 1110 -14.84 9.18 -16.72
N SER A 1111 -14.78 9.01 -18.04
CA SER A 1111 -13.50 9.05 -18.76
C SER A 1111 -12.79 10.40 -18.60
N THR A 1112 -13.50 11.49 -18.34
CA THR A 1112 -12.89 12.81 -18.10
C THR A 1112 -12.22 12.95 -16.73
N TYR A 1113 -12.40 11.97 -15.84
CA TYR A 1113 -11.86 12.02 -14.47
C TYR A 1113 -10.45 11.45 -14.39
N ASN A 1114 -10.02 10.69 -15.42
CA ASN A 1114 -8.69 10.08 -15.54
C ASN A 1114 -8.33 9.19 -14.34
N LEU A 1115 -9.26 8.34 -13.92
CA LEU A 1115 -9.06 7.37 -12.83
C LEU A 1115 -8.08 6.27 -13.27
N ARG A 1116 -7.21 5.82 -12.36
CA ARG A 1116 -6.27 4.71 -12.54
C ARG A 1116 -6.86 3.37 -12.12
N HIS A 1117 -7.83 3.37 -11.20
CA HIS A 1117 -8.65 2.20 -10.90
C HIS A 1117 -9.33 1.69 -12.17
N ARG A 1118 -9.59 0.38 -12.22
CA ARG A 1118 -10.54 -0.17 -13.20
C ARG A 1118 -11.90 0.45 -12.92
N VAL A 1119 -12.67 0.78 -13.96
CA VAL A 1119 -14.01 1.35 -13.77
C VAL A 1119 -15.03 0.34 -14.25
N GLU A 1120 -15.97 -0.02 -13.37
CA GLU A 1120 -17.03 -0.97 -13.66
C GLU A 1120 -18.41 -0.37 -13.33
N ALA A 1121 -19.41 -0.65 -14.16
CA ALA A 1121 -20.78 -0.23 -13.88
C ALA A 1121 -21.47 -1.19 -12.91
N VAL A 1122 -22.20 -0.66 -11.95
CA VAL A 1122 -23.21 -1.44 -11.21
C VAL A 1122 -24.35 -1.82 -12.15
N LYS A 1123 -24.96 -3.00 -11.92
CA LYS A 1123 -26.09 -3.50 -12.71
C LYS A 1123 -26.99 -4.43 -11.93
N ASN A 1124 -28.24 -4.54 -12.38
CA ASN A 1124 -29.30 -5.36 -11.78
C ASN A 1124 -29.62 -4.97 -10.33
N CYS A 1125 -29.63 -3.67 -10.01
CA CYS A 1125 -29.92 -3.18 -8.66
C CYS A 1125 -31.42 -3.13 -8.35
N ARG A 1126 -32.28 -3.10 -9.40
CA ARG A 1126 -33.72 -2.78 -9.25
C ARG A 1126 -34.65 -3.97 -9.32
N LYS A 1127 -34.18 -5.10 -9.90
CA LYS A 1127 -34.97 -6.33 -10.10
C LYS A 1127 -34.66 -7.41 -9.08
N ILE A 1128 -34.13 -7.01 -7.93
CA ILE A 1128 -33.79 -7.88 -6.82
C ILE A 1128 -34.71 -7.63 -5.64
N GLY A 1129 -34.85 -8.63 -4.78
CA GLY A 1129 -35.58 -8.55 -3.52
C GLY A 1129 -34.97 -9.45 -2.46
N LYS A 1130 -35.68 -9.60 -1.36
CA LYS A 1130 -35.24 -10.39 -0.19
C LYS A 1130 -34.91 -11.84 -0.56
N LEU A 1131 -35.64 -12.43 -1.50
CA LEU A 1131 -35.41 -13.80 -1.98
C LEU A 1131 -34.07 -14.00 -2.71
N ASP A 1132 -33.42 -12.93 -3.15
CA ASP A 1132 -32.10 -13.01 -3.79
C ASP A 1132 -30.95 -13.07 -2.77
N MET A 1133 -31.23 -12.76 -1.49
CA MET A 1133 -30.25 -12.73 -0.41
C MET A 1133 -29.88 -14.15 0.01
N LYS A 1134 -28.65 -14.56 -0.29
CA LYS A 1134 -28.16 -15.92 -0.04
C LYS A 1134 -28.23 -16.24 1.46
N TYR A 1135 -28.91 -17.34 1.79
CA TYR A 1135 -29.18 -17.85 3.14
C TYR A 1135 -29.91 -16.88 4.08
N ASN A 1136 -30.40 -15.75 3.58
CA ASN A 1136 -30.98 -14.66 4.38
C ASN A 1136 -32.21 -14.06 3.69
N ASP A 1137 -33.13 -14.92 3.27
CA ASP A 1137 -34.32 -14.65 2.47
C ASP A 1137 -35.63 -14.70 3.26
N VAL A 1138 -35.56 -14.88 4.59
CA VAL A 1138 -36.74 -15.07 5.44
C VAL A 1138 -37.48 -13.75 5.66
N MET A 1139 -38.80 -13.76 5.57
CA MET A 1139 -39.68 -12.60 5.74
C MET A 1139 -40.76 -12.90 6.79
N PRO A 1140 -40.40 -12.90 8.08
CA PRO A 1140 -41.37 -13.20 9.13
C PRO A 1140 -42.40 -12.09 9.23
N LYS A 1141 -43.63 -12.40 9.66
CA LYS A 1141 -44.62 -11.38 10.00
C LYS A 1141 -44.22 -10.68 11.28
N MET A 1142 -44.05 -9.37 11.20
CA MET A 1142 -43.50 -8.58 12.28
C MET A 1142 -44.61 -7.89 13.08
N LYS A 1143 -44.42 -7.85 14.40
CA LYS A 1143 -45.21 -7.00 15.29
C LYS A 1143 -44.27 -6.35 16.30
N VAL A 1144 -44.33 -5.03 16.40
CA VAL A 1144 -43.60 -4.26 17.42
C VAL A 1144 -44.66 -3.58 18.29
N ASP A 1145 -44.60 -3.82 19.59
CA ASP A 1145 -45.51 -3.16 20.53
C ASP A 1145 -45.07 -1.70 20.72
N PRO A 1146 -45.95 -0.70 20.51
CA PRO A 1146 -45.55 0.71 20.50
C PRO A 1146 -45.22 1.26 21.90
N GLU A 1147 -45.61 0.57 22.97
CA GLU A 1147 -45.36 1.03 24.34
C GLU A 1147 -44.21 0.26 25.00
N SER A 1148 -44.19 -1.06 24.82
CA SER A 1148 -43.20 -1.94 25.44
C SER A 1148 -42.02 -2.30 24.53
N TYR A 1149 -42.06 -1.91 23.25
CA TYR A 1149 -41.07 -2.20 22.21
C TYR A 1149 -40.82 -3.69 21.95
N ARG A 1150 -41.64 -4.57 22.54
CA ARG A 1150 -41.58 -6.01 22.37
C ARG A 1150 -41.74 -6.35 20.88
N VAL A 1151 -40.76 -7.06 20.34
CA VAL A 1151 -40.74 -7.52 18.95
C VAL A 1151 -41.17 -8.98 18.86
N GLU A 1152 -42.08 -9.28 17.95
CA GLU A 1152 -42.51 -10.64 17.59
C GLU A 1152 -42.28 -10.89 16.09
N ALA A 1153 -41.78 -12.08 15.77
CA ALA A 1153 -41.66 -12.62 14.42
C ALA A 1153 -42.54 -13.88 14.33
N ASP A 1154 -43.52 -13.88 13.42
CA ASP A 1154 -44.51 -14.96 13.26
C ASP A 1154 -45.23 -15.33 14.57
N GLY A 1155 -45.51 -14.31 15.41
CA GLY A 1155 -46.16 -14.47 16.72
C GLY A 1155 -45.24 -14.99 17.83
N VAL A 1156 -43.95 -15.17 17.56
CA VAL A 1156 -42.93 -15.60 18.54
C VAL A 1156 -42.09 -14.40 18.96
N VAL A 1157 -41.91 -14.22 20.27
CA VAL A 1157 -41.11 -13.11 20.81
C VAL A 1157 -39.63 -13.29 20.47
N CYS A 1158 -39.03 -12.27 19.85
CA CYS A 1158 -37.61 -12.22 19.55
C CYS A 1158 -36.80 -11.78 20.77
N ARG A 1159 -36.64 -12.68 21.77
CA ARG A 1159 -35.86 -12.41 22.99
C ARG A 1159 -34.40 -12.87 22.84
N ALA A 1160 -33.47 -12.04 23.29
CA ALA A 1160 -32.07 -12.39 23.51
C ALA A 1160 -31.54 -11.66 24.76
N GLU A 1161 -30.81 -12.37 25.61
CA GLU A 1161 -30.19 -11.75 26.80
C GLU A 1161 -28.86 -11.08 26.41
N PRO A 1162 -28.43 -10.00 27.08
CA PRO A 1162 -27.14 -9.37 26.78
C PRO A 1162 -25.99 -10.33 27.08
N ALA A 1163 -25.03 -10.47 26.16
CA ALA A 1163 -23.83 -11.26 26.42
C ALA A 1163 -22.93 -10.57 27.47
N GLU A 1164 -22.41 -11.36 28.42
CA GLU A 1164 -21.46 -10.87 29.44
C GLU A 1164 -20.01 -10.92 28.94
N TRP A 1165 -19.71 -11.81 27.99
CA TRP A 1165 -18.42 -11.93 27.33
C TRP A 1165 -18.62 -12.28 25.86
N LEU A 1166 -17.61 -11.99 25.04
CA LEU A 1166 -17.53 -12.45 23.66
C LEU A 1166 -16.15 -13.07 23.41
N PRO A 1167 -16.06 -14.09 22.54
CA PRO A 1167 -14.77 -14.57 22.03
C PRO A 1167 -14.16 -13.47 21.16
N LEU A 1168 -12.93 -13.66 20.67
CA LEU A 1168 -12.31 -12.76 19.69
C LEU A 1168 -12.10 -11.29 20.17
N GLY A 1169 -12.28 -11.00 21.46
CA GLY A 1169 -12.01 -9.70 22.09
C GLY A 1169 -10.62 -9.62 22.73
N GLN A 1170 -10.58 -9.49 24.06
CA GLN A 1170 -9.34 -9.27 24.84
C GLN A 1170 -8.23 -10.32 24.62
N ALA A 1171 -8.57 -11.53 24.16
CA ALA A 1171 -7.58 -12.55 23.82
C ALA A 1171 -6.75 -12.22 22.55
N PHE A 1172 -7.24 -11.33 21.68
CA PHE A 1172 -6.66 -11.01 20.37
C PHE A 1172 -6.20 -9.57 20.23
N TYR A 1173 -6.78 -8.63 20.99
CA TYR A 1173 -6.49 -7.20 20.90
C TYR A 1173 -5.80 -6.67 22.16
N VAL A 1174 -4.87 -5.73 21.97
CA VAL A 1174 -4.10 -5.10 23.07
C VAL A 1174 -4.93 -4.05 23.82
N TYR A 1175 -5.86 -3.40 23.11
CA TYR A 1175 -6.77 -2.36 23.59
C TYR A 1175 -8.20 -2.66 23.16
#